data_AF-A0A4V4HG05-F1
#
_entry.id   AF-A0A4V4HG05-F1
#
_cell.length_a   1.000
_cell.length_b   1.000
_cell.length_c   1.000
_cell.angle_alpha   90.00
_cell.angle_beta   90.00
_cell.angle_gamma   90.00
#
_symmetry.space_group_name_H-M   'P 1'
#
loop_
_entity.id
_entity.type
_entity.pdbx_description
1 polymer ?
#
loop_
_entity_poly.entity_id
_entity_poly.type
_entity_poly.pdbx_seq_one_letter_code
_entity_poly.pdbx_strand_id
1 'polypeptide(L)'
;MTDPVKSLDSALSQLVEEDDKISTLLSFLKTQNDRPRDIIDLDGFDQNFDPVSQAKDLTEASNVMNLVHQHGLLNEELYSGLLSLAAQAGTIRSQLSNPVDRLQCGNWDVHAGRRCTKIASKTCSGCRLVGYCSPSCQKEHWSTHKLADCKHKLKSQDWCPRWVLERRSPGFIVENNSGWNKGMIFGMGRSLWGNMPALDVLNLKYNEGMPQAASQDFSLAFVGINIMRTVNELPENYRGSLNLVINDHDPMVVCRNLLILTILGSITDVDDAIEHALHVWYSVFLPDTWMPKVLPVLHRLDLLQTNPSERPRTLSFGPHSKLNISVSPDTYEVLAATTALNTLVGGLTPAVANNALFNVMMAPERVDFRDRYYCKLEGSHRVAFQEWRQFGIVNPFGGFNAHLNQPNPWLFGPDHRLYLNDSASPFQGWDMSAVFEAGKAHGTTREDITGCLYFYLKSQLKIFANRLRSFDMTISLSDKDAIDLASLIKNGKILGVPRSTTFDRIEMANIVDVEYVGVQKVLEAWGSMLKSKKENKHAVLVGLFMNWPLLWDRADSMKATYESLGKTEFERVIKNFHLMYPDLIPQPDVFGFLSPNSASMMKVLSSLELCHENSKAFYAYLKDKGTDKAEKKAGVRMRKVNQVVAPRIGSTLGFPLNVLPRKLTGEEKYIMMALQGFTFQERYVEWERA
;
A
#
# COMPACT_ATOMS: atom_id res chain seq x y z
N MET A 1 -18.95 28.17 33.56
CA MET A 1 -18.70 28.47 32.13
C MET A 1 -19.73 27.70 31.33
N THR A 2 -20.47 28.37 30.45
CA THR A 2 -21.39 27.71 29.51
C THR A 2 -20.59 26.81 28.58
N ASP A 3 -21.10 25.59 28.35
CA ASP A 3 -20.52 24.63 27.42
C ASP A 3 -20.53 25.24 26.00
N PRO A 4 -19.36 25.51 25.40
CA PRO A 4 -19.25 26.23 24.13
C PRO A 4 -19.97 25.52 22.99
N VAL A 5 -20.06 24.18 23.03
CA VAL A 5 -20.78 23.40 22.01
C VAL A 5 -22.30 23.50 22.19
N LYS A 6 -22.80 23.56 23.44
CA LYS A 6 -24.23 23.84 23.68
C LYS A 6 -24.65 25.24 23.26
N SER A 7 -23.75 26.21 23.43
CA SER A 7 -23.97 27.57 22.92
C SER A 7 -24.02 27.58 21.39
N LEU A 8 -23.15 26.81 20.72
CA LEU A 8 -23.20 26.62 19.28
C LEU A 8 -24.51 25.96 18.83
N ASP A 9 -24.95 24.86 19.46
CA ASP A 9 -26.21 24.19 19.11
C ASP A 9 -27.42 25.11 19.26
N SER A 10 -27.48 25.88 20.35
CA SER A 10 -28.53 26.87 20.54
C SER A 10 -28.51 27.95 19.47
N ALA A 11 -27.32 28.38 19.01
CA ALA A 11 -27.20 29.35 17.94
C ALA A 11 -27.65 28.75 16.60
N LEU A 12 -27.18 27.55 16.25
CA LEU A 12 -27.58 26.84 15.02
C LEU A 12 -29.08 26.57 14.97
N SER A 13 -29.71 26.22 16.10
CA SER A 13 -31.14 25.95 16.20
C SER A 13 -32.02 27.21 16.05
N GLN A 14 -31.46 28.40 16.24
CA GLN A 14 -32.17 29.68 16.06
C GLN A 14 -32.11 30.18 14.61
N LEU A 15 -31.22 29.62 13.80
CA LEU A 15 -31.02 29.99 12.40
C LEU A 15 -31.92 29.13 11.49
N VAL A 16 -32.49 29.77 10.48
CA VAL A 16 -33.38 29.12 9.50
C VAL A 16 -32.60 28.76 8.24
N GLU A 17 -31.78 29.69 7.74
CA GLU A 17 -30.99 29.52 6.52
C GLU A 17 -29.74 28.67 6.76
N GLU A 18 -29.41 27.81 5.79
CA GLU A 18 -28.28 26.89 5.84
C GLU A 18 -26.93 27.64 5.85
N ASP A 19 -26.78 28.65 5.00
CA ASP A 19 -25.60 29.52 4.89
C ASP A 19 -25.25 30.20 6.23
N ASP A 20 -26.26 30.64 6.98
CA ASP A 20 -26.09 31.29 8.27
C ASP A 20 -25.60 30.28 9.32
N LYS A 21 -26.13 29.05 9.30
CA LYS A 21 -25.69 27.95 10.16
C LYS A 21 -24.24 27.58 9.88
N ILE A 22 -23.88 27.46 8.60
CA ILE A 22 -22.50 27.16 8.17
C ILE A 22 -21.56 28.29 8.59
N SER A 23 -21.93 29.55 8.35
CA SER A 23 -21.12 30.71 8.74
C SER A 23 -20.89 30.80 10.25
N THR A 24 -21.92 30.50 11.04
CA THR A 24 -21.86 30.45 12.51
C THR A 24 -20.93 29.34 12.99
N LEU A 25 -21.03 28.15 12.39
CA LEU A 25 -20.14 27.02 12.68
C LEU A 25 -18.68 27.32 12.32
N LEU A 26 -18.41 27.89 11.14
CA LEU A 26 -17.05 28.26 10.72
C LEU A 26 -16.42 29.31 11.62
N SER A 27 -17.21 30.31 12.05
CA SER A 27 -16.76 31.31 13.02
C SER A 27 -16.38 30.67 14.36
N PHE A 28 -17.23 29.76 14.86
CA PHE A 28 -16.91 28.98 16.06
C PHE A 28 -15.59 28.21 15.93
N LEU A 29 -15.41 27.48 14.83
CA LEU A 29 -14.19 26.68 14.59
C LEU A 29 -12.93 27.54 14.46
N LYS A 30 -13.04 28.73 13.86
CA LYS A 30 -11.94 29.70 13.79
C LYS A 30 -11.47 30.10 15.19
N THR A 31 -12.40 30.43 16.09
CA THR A 31 -12.07 30.81 17.47
C THR A 31 -11.44 29.67 18.28
N GLN A 32 -11.79 28.42 17.98
CA GLN A 32 -11.17 27.25 18.61
C GLN A 32 -9.76 26.98 18.09
N ASN A 33 -9.51 27.22 16.79
CA ASN A 33 -8.21 26.97 16.19
C ASN A 33 -7.10 27.92 16.67
N ASP A 34 -7.45 29.13 17.12
CA ASP A 34 -6.51 30.11 17.66
C ASP A 34 -5.98 29.74 19.07
N ARG A 35 -6.41 28.60 19.65
CA ARG A 35 -5.91 28.09 20.93
C ARG A 35 -4.62 27.26 20.75
N PRO A 36 -3.62 27.39 21.65
CA PRO A 36 -2.41 26.58 21.56
C PRO A 36 -2.71 25.09 21.73
N ARG A 37 -2.14 24.23 20.86
CA ARG A 37 -2.24 22.76 20.96
C ARG A 37 -0.96 22.17 21.54
N ASP A 38 -1.11 21.21 22.45
CA ASP A 38 0.01 20.48 23.04
C ASP A 38 0.63 19.48 22.03
N ILE A 39 1.95 19.37 22.04
CA ILE A 39 2.71 18.44 21.18
C ILE A 39 2.50 17.02 21.72
N ILE A 40 2.08 16.10 20.86
CA ILE A 40 1.82 14.70 21.23
C ILE A 40 3.10 13.87 21.09
N ASP A 41 3.43 13.17 22.17
CA ASP A 41 4.52 12.20 22.23
C ASP A 41 4.01 10.80 21.88
N LEU A 42 4.67 10.14 20.93
CA LEU A 42 4.34 8.79 20.48
C LEU A 42 5.23 7.72 21.14
N ASP A 43 6.27 8.09 21.88
CA ASP A 43 7.28 7.16 22.38
C ASP A 43 7.14 6.80 23.87
N GLY A 44 6.17 7.40 24.58
CA GLY A 44 5.90 7.16 25.99
C GLY A 44 5.05 5.92 26.27
N PHE A 45 5.69 4.83 26.71
CA PHE A 45 5.02 3.76 27.49
C PHE A 45 4.64 4.19 28.92
N ASP A 46 4.89 5.45 29.31
CA ASP A 46 4.57 5.99 30.63
C ASP A 46 3.30 6.85 30.64
N GLN A 47 2.52 6.63 31.70
CA GLN A 47 1.13 7.03 31.92
C GLN A 47 0.85 8.54 32.07
N ASN A 48 1.71 9.43 31.56
CA ASN A 48 1.45 10.88 31.55
C ASN A 48 0.79 11.35 30.24
N PHE A 49 -0.10 10.50 29.71
CA PHE A 49 -1.23 10.95 28.91
C PHE A 49 -2.13 11.77 29.83
N ASP A 50 -2.50 13.02 29.51
CA ASP A 50 -3.66 13.66 30.12
C ASP A 50 -4.90 13.18 29.37
N PRO A 51 -5.61 12.16 29.86
CA PRO A 51 -6.76 11.60 29.15
C PRO A 51 -7.94 12.59 29.21
N VAL A 52 -7.90 13.57 30.12
CA VAL A 52 -8.99 14.50 30.38
C VAL A 52 -9.00 15.65 29.37
N SER A 53 -7.83 16.16 28.97
CA SER A 53 -7.73 17.18 27.92
C SER A 53 -8.09 16.60 26.56
N GLN A 54 -7.56 15.44 26.19
CA GLN A 54 -7.92 14.78 24.93
C GLN A 54 -9.34 14.26 24.93
N ALA A 55 -9.87 13.73 26.04
CA ALA A 55 -11.29 13.36 26.11
C ALA A 55 -12.18 14.59 25.94
N LYS A 56 -11.79 15.76 26.44
CA LYS A 56 -12.51 17.01 26.20
C LYS A 56 -12.44 17.44 24.74
N ASP A 57 -11.27 17.44 24.12
CA ASP A 57 -11.11 17.80 22.71
C ASP A 57 -11.82 16.82 21.77
N LEU A 58 -11.79 15.52 22.10
CA LEU A 58 -12.53 14.46 21.40
C LEU A 58 -14.04 14.60 21.58
N THR A 59 -14.48 14.88 22.80
CA THR A 59 -15.90 15.11 23.10
C THR A 59 -16.37 16.37 22.38
N GLU A 60 -15.59 17.44 22.37
CA GLU A 60 -15.91 18.69 21.68
C GLU A 60 -15.95 18.48 20.16
N ALA A 61 -14.94 17.87 19.55
CA ALA A 61 -14.93 17.58 18.10
C ALA A 61 -16.07 16.61 17.70
N SER A 62 -16.29 15.54 18.47
CA SER A 62 -17.40 14.61 18.24
C SER A 62 -18.75 15.28 18.42
N ASN A 63 -18.91 16.17 19.41
CA ASN A 63 -20.15 16.90 19.61
C ASN A 63 -20.40 17.90 18.48
N VAL A 64 -19.37 18.61 18.02
CA VAL A 64 -19.49 19.51 16.86
C VAL A 64 -19.85 18.74 15.60
N MET A 65 -19.24 17.58 15.36
CA MET A 65 -19.61 16.72 14.22
C MET A 65 -21.05 16.19 14.35
N ASN A 66 -21.50 15.84 15.56
CA ASN A 66 -22.89 15.48 15.81
C ASN A 66 -23.85 16.64 15.51
N LEU A 67 -23.46 17.89 15.82
CA LEU A 67 -24.24 19.07 15.45
C LEU A 67 -24.29 19.27 13.93
N VAL A 68 -23.17 19.07 13.24
CA VAL A 68 -23.10 19.10 11.78
C VAL A 68 -24.08 18.08 11.17
N HIS A 69 -24.13 16.85 11.69
CA HIS A 69 -25.12 15.85 11.28
C HIS A 69 -26.56 16.24 11.64
N GLN A 70 -26.79 16.67 12.88
CA GLN A 70 -28.12 17.04 13.39
C GLN A 70 -28.76 18.16 12.58
N HIS A 71 -27.95 19.14 12.17
CA HIS A 71 -28.40 20.29 11.39
C HIS A 71 -28.30 20.08 9.88
N GLY A 72 -27.90 18.90 9.41
CA GLY A 72 -27.84 18.56 7.98
C GLY A 72 -26.76 19.31 7.20
N LEU A 73 -25.70 19.77 7.87
CA LEU A 73 -24.71 20.69 7.29
C LEU A 73 -23.59 20.00 6.49
N LEU A 74 -23.64 18.66 6.32
CA LEU A 74 -22.65 17.93 5.50
C LEU A 74 -22.91 18.13 4.02
N ASN A 75 -22.43 19.25 3.51
CA ASN A 75 -22.58 19.65 2.12
C ASN A 75 -21.30 20.32 1.60
N GLU A 76 -21.30 20.62 0.30
CA GLU A 76 -20.19 21.27 -0.40
C GLU A 76 -19.85 22.65 0.18
N GLU A 77 -20.82 23.39 0.70
CA GLU A 77 -20.59 24.72 1.28
C GLU A 77 -19.82 24.67 2.59
N LEU A 78 -20.17 23.73 3.48
CA LEU A 78 -19.41 23.49 4.71
C LEU A 78 -18.00 23.02 4.39
N TYR A 79 -17.84 22.06 3.47
CA TYR A 79 -16.52 21.61 3.04
C TYR A 79 -15.69 22.78 2.49
N SER A 80 -16.31 23.65 1.71
CA SER A 80 -15.66 24.83 1.15
C SER A 80 -15.20 25.81 2.23
N GLY A 81 -16.07 26.10 3.20
CA GLY A 81 -15.76 26.96 4.34
C GLY A 81 -14.64 26.41 5.22
N LEU A 82 -14.62 25.10 5.46
CA LEU A 82 -13.60 24.43 6.26
C LEU A 82 -12.22 24.46 5.61
N LEU A 83 -12.17 24.19 4.30
CA LEU A 83 -10.92 24.28 3.52
C LEU A 83 -10.40 25.73 3.45
N SER A 84 -11.30 26.70 3.30
CA SER A 84 -10.95 28.13 3.33
C SER A 84 -10.40 28.56 4.69
N LEU A 85 -10.98 28.06 5.77
CA LEU A 85 -10.52 28.32 7.14
C LEU A 85 -9.14 27.69 7.40
N ALA A 86 -8.94 26.46 6.94
CA ALA A 86 -7.65 25.77 7.02
C ALA A 86 -6.56 26.51 6.24
N ALA A 87 -6.91 27.13 5.10
CA ALA A 87 -6.01 27.97 4.32
C ALA A 87 -5.54 29.23 5.03
N GLN A 88 -6.41 29.81 5.86
CA GLN A 88 -6.08 31.00 6.65
C GLN A 88 -5.20 30.68 7.86
N ALA A 89 -5.23 29.44 8.37
CA ALA A 89 -4.48 29.00 9.54
C ALA A 89 -3.03 28.59 9.26
N GLY A 90 -2.64 28.42 7.99
CA GLY A 90 -1.35 27.89 7.57
C GLY A 90 -0.20 28.90 7.59
N THR A 91 0.23 29.38 8.76
CA THR A 91 1.46 30.19 8.91
C THR A 91 2.16 29.96 10.25
N ILE A 92 2.52 28.72 10.57
CA ILE A 92 3.54 28.43 11.59
C ILE A 92 4.70 27.70 10.91
N ARG A 93 5.88 28.35 10.90
CA ARG A 93 7.12 27.73 10.42
C ARG A 93 7.53 26.61 11.40
N SER A 94 7.22 25.36 11.08
CA SER A 94 7.93 24.23 11.69
C SER A 94 9.37 24.23 11.17
N GLN A 95 10.34 24.32 12.09
CA GLN A 95 11.78 24.27 11.80
C GLN A 95 12.33 22.82 11.86
N LEU A 96 11.49 21.79 11.95
CA LEU A 96 11.90 20.51 12.56
C LEU A 96 12.13 19.30 11.66
N SER A 97 11.92 19.37 10.35
CA SER A 97 12.32 18.23 9.51
C SER A 97 12.66 18.63 8.08
N ASN A 98 13.96 18.56 7.77
CA ASN A 98 14.38 18.36 6.38
C ASN A 98 14.26 16.86 6.06
N PRO A 99 13.82 16.51 4.84
CA PRO A 99 13.85 15.13 4.36
C PRO A 99 15.20 14.45 4.63
N VAL A 100 15.18 13.22 5.12
CA VAL A 100 16.41 12.53 5.55
C VAL A 100 17.01 11.71 4.40
N ASP A 101 18.22 12.04 3.97
CA ASP A 101 18.91 11.34 2.87
C ASP A 101 19.86 10.23 3.34
N ARG A 102 20.16 10.15 4.64
CA ARG A 102 20.99 9.09 5.24
C ARG A 102 20.54 8.82 6.66
N LEU A 103 20.74 7.59 7.14
CA LEU A 103 20.41 7.21 8.50
C LEU A 103 21.04 8.20 9.51
N GLN A 104 20.19 8.85 10.30
CA GLN A 104 20.61 9.78 11.35
C GLN A 104 20.88 9.03 12.67
N CYS A 105 21.54 9.71 13.60
CA CYS A 105 21.75 9.21 14.95
C CYS A 105 20.42 9.05 15.69
N GLY A 106 20.14 7.86 16.21
CA GLY A 106 18.95 7.57 17.00
C GLY A 106 19.01 8.07 18.45
N ASN A 107 19.99 8.92 18.79
CA ASN A 107 20.03 9.56 20.10
C ASN A 107 19.20 10.85 20.07
N TRP A 108 17.93 10.71 20.39
CA TRP A 108 16.97 11.79 20.56
C TRP A 108 16.05 11.47 21.73
N ASP A 109 15.46 12.52 22.29
CA ASP A 109 14.66 12.52 23.51
C ASP A 109 13.67 13.67 23.41
N VAL A 110 12.41 13.33 23.10
CA VAL A 110 11.34 14.32 22.84
C VAL A 110 11.04 15.11 24.10
N HIS A 111 10.97 14.45 25.26
CA HIS A 111 10.68 15.09 26.55
C HIS A 111 11.76 16.10 26.96
N ALA A 112 13.03 15.75 26.73
CA ALA A 112 14.12 16.68 26.99
C ALA A 112 14.32 17.72 25.87
N GLY A 113 13.58 17.63 24.76
CA GLY A 113 13.75 18.48 23.58
C GLY A 113 15.12 18.32 22.91
N ARG A 114 15.75 17.14 23.02
CA ARG A 114 17.11 16.88 22.52
C ARG A 114 17.07 15.97 21.31
N ARG A 115 17.79 16.33 20.24
CA ARG A 115 17.93 15.50 19.04
C ARG A 115 19.33 15.62 18.46
N CYS A 116 19.99 14.49 18.25
CA CYS A 116 21.23 14.44 17.50
C CYS A 116 20.96 14.31 15.99
N THR A 117 21.22 15.37 15.21
CA THR A 117 20.99 15.37 13.74
C THR A 117 22.18 14.84 12.93
N LYS A 118 23.26 14.41 13.59
CA LYS A 118 24.45 13.87 12.91
C LYS A 118 24.13 12.54 12.24
N ILE A 119 24.77 12.30 11.10
CA ILE A 119 24.68 11.02 10.37
C ILE A 119 25.24 9.89 11.25
N ALA A 120 24.55 8.75 11.27
CA ALA A 120 25.02 7.56 11.95
C ALA A 120 26.28 7.01 11.25
N SER A 121 27.30 6.72 12.03
CA SER A 121 28.56 6.11 11.55
C SER A 121 28.74 4.67 12.05
N LYS A 122 27.93 4.28 13.05
CA LYS A 122 27.96 2.97 13.71
C LYS A 122 26.53 2.50 13.92
N THR A 123 26.32 1.20 13.95
CA THR A 123 25.04 0.59 14.27
C THR A 123 25.16 -0.20 15.57
N CYS A 124 24.05 -0.33 16.30
CA CYS A 124 24.02 -1.15 17.50
C CYS A 124 24.45 -2.58 17.15
N SER A 125 25.57 -3.06 17.71
CA SER A 125 26.07 -4.41 17.45
C SER A 125 25.12 -5.52 17.91
N GLY A 126 24.21 -5.20 18.85
CA GLY A 126 23.23 -6.13 19.36
C GLY A 126 22.07 -6.39 18.40
N CYS A 127 21.29 -5.36 18.04
CA CYS A 127 20.09 -5.52 17.20
C CYS A 127 20.27 -5.08 15.75
N ARG A 128 21.26 -4.23 15.47
CA ARG A 128 21.52 -3.58 14.18
C ARG A 128 20.40 -2.65 13.68
N LEU A 129 19.33 -2.46 14.46
CA LEU A 129 18.18 -1.60 14.14
C LEU A 129 18.46 -0.09 14.28
N VAL A 130 19.32 0.31 15.24
CA VAL A 130 19.55 1.73 15.56
C VAL A 130 20.97 2.14 15.21
N GLY A 131 21.10 3.29 14.53
CA GLY A 131 22.35 3.94 14.17
C GLY A 131 22.77 5.04 15.16
N TYR A 132 24.07 5.22 15.37
CA TYR A 132 24.65 6.25 16.22
C TYR A 132 25.81 6.95 15.54
N CYS A 133 25.92 8.28 15.73
CA CYS A 133 27.07 9.03 15.22
C CYS A 133 28.34 8.81 16.07
N SER A 134 28.19 8.39 17.33
CA SER A 134 29.30 8.17 18.27
C SER A 134 28.93 7.17 19.38
N PRO A 135 29.92 6.54 20.05
CA PRO A 135 29.69 5.71 21.23
C PRO A 135 29.04 6.47 22.40
N SER A 136 29.32 7.78 22.53
CA SER A 136 28.71 8.61 23.58
C SER A 136 27.20 8.73 23.40
N CYS A 137 26.75 9.00 22.17
CA CYS A 137 25.32 9.02 21.84
C CYS A 137 24.65 7.66 22.06
N GLN A 138 25.35 6.55 21.77
CA GLN A 138 24.83 5.22 22.08
C GLN A 138 24.69 4.99 23.59
N LYS A 139 25.67 5.40 24.40
CA LYS A 139 25.63 5.26 25.86
C LYS A 139 24.48 6.06 26.46
N GLU A 140 24.25 7.27 25.95
CA GLU A 140 23.17 8.15 26.37
C GLU A 140 21.80 7.57 26.05
N HIS A 141 21.60 7.06 24.83
CA HIS A 141 20.36 6.40 24.41
C HIS A 141 20.17 4.98 24.99
N TRP A 142 21.19 4.42 25.64
CA TRP A 142 21.20 2.98 25.98
C TRP A 142 20.09 2.58 26.96
N SER A 143 19.69 3.45 27.89
CA SER A 143 18.68 3.15 28.91
C SER A 143 17.33 2.81 28.29
N THR A 144 16.88 3.58 27.30
CA THR A 144 15.62 3.36 26.57
C THR A 144 15.78 2.24 25.54
N HIS A 145 16.80 2.32 24.68
CA HIS A 145 17.04 1.38 23.59
C HIS A 145 17.23 -0.08 24.03
N LYS A 146 17.90 -0.31 25.17
CA LYS A 146 18.28 -1.67 25.60
C LYS A 146 17.06 -2.56 25.80
N LEU A 147 16.04 -2.05 26.49
CA LEU A 147 14.84 -2.81 26.85
C LEU A 147 13.76 -2.73 25.77
N ALA A 148 13.55 -1.56 25.18
CA ALA A 148 12.56 -1.35 24.14
C ALA A 148 12.89 -2.16 22.88
N ASP A 149 14.16 -2.18 22.46
CA ASP A 149 14.50 -2.69 21.13
C ASP A 149 15.56 -3.81 21.19
N CYS A 150 16.69 -3.54 21.84
CA CYS A 150 17.89 -4.36 21.64
C CYS A 150 17.78 -5.75 22.28
N LYS A 151 17.14 -5.83 23.45
CA LYS A 151 16.84 -7.07 24.18
C LYS A 151 15.35 -7.43 24.13
N HIS A 152 14.61 -6.93 23.15
CA HIS A 152 13.18 -7.20 23.01
C HIS A 152 12.89 -8.70 22.87
N LYS A 153 11.82 -9.19 23.50
CA LYS A 153 11.47 -10.63 23.53
C LYS A 153 11.32 -11.24 22.14
N LEU A 154 10.74 -10.50 21.20
CA LEU A 154 10.57 -10.97 19.81
C LEU A 154 11.90 -11.21 19.09
N LYS A 155 12.98 -10.54 19.52
CA LYS A 155 14.31 -10.73 18.93
C LYS A 155 14.96 -12.05 19.34
N SER A 156 14.54 -12.62 20.47
CA SER A 156 15.14 -13.84 21.01
C SER A 156 15.16 -14.97 19.97
N GLN A 157 16.24 -15.73 19.95
CA GLN A 157 16.33 -16.96 19.13
C GLN A 157 15.37 -18.03 19.65
N ASP A 158 15.09 -18.03 20.95
CA ASP A 158 14.14 -18.94 21.61
C ASP A 158 12.69 -18.46 21.52
N TRP A 159 12.43 -17.36 20.81
CA TRP A 159 11.06 -16.91 20.60
C TRP A 159 10.28 -17.96 19.82
N CYS A 160 9.12 -18.32 20.35
CA CYS A 160 8.14 -19.15 19.66
C CYS A 160 6.73 -18.59 19.86
N PRO A 161 5.78 -18.95 18.97
CA PRO A 161 4.39 -18.51 19.08
C PRO A 161 3.73 -18.85 20.41
N ARG A 162 2.79 -18.01 20.81
CA ARG A 162 2.02 -18.21 22.04
C ARG A 162 1.31 -19.56 22.09
N TRP A 163 0.68 -20.00 21.01
CA TRP A 163 0.01 -21.31 21.00
C TRP A 163 0.97 -22.49 21.24
N VAL A 164 2.25 -22.36 20.86
CA VAL A 164 3.28 -23.39 21.14
C VAL A 164 3.64 -23.38 22.62
N LEU A 165 3.89 -22.19 23.18
CA LEU A 165 4.20 -22.03 24.62
C LEU A 165 3.06 -22.51 25.50
N GLU A 166 1.83 -22.17 25.12
CA GLU A 166 0.60 -22.48 25.84
C GLU A 166 0.09 -23.89 25.54
N ARG A 167 0.75 -24.63 24.63
CA ARG A 167 0.39 -26.00 24.22
C ARG A 167 -1.07 -26.14 23.78
N ARG A 168 -1.59 -25.13 23.08
CA ARG A 168 -2.96 -25.11 22.57
C ARG A 168 -3.01 -25.13 21.04
N SER A 169 -4.17 -25.45 20.50
CA SER A 169 -4.42 -25.30 19.08
C SER A 169 -4.54 -23.81 18.72
N PRO A 170 -3.94 -23.35 17.60
CA PRO A 170 -4.11 -21.99 17.12
C PRO A 170 -5.57 -21.68 16.78
N GLY A 171 -5.99 -20.43 16.98
CA GLY A 171 -7.35 -19.96 16.67
C GLY A 171 -7.74 -20.21 15.21
N PHE A 172 -6.81 -20.03 14.27
CA PHE A 172 -7.05 -20.29 12.84
C PHE A 172 -7.22 -21.78 12.46
N ILE A 173 -7.00 -22.72 13.39
CA ILE A 173 -7.29 -24.15 13.22
C ILE A 173 -8.61 -24.52 13.91
N VAL A 174 -8.84 -23.99 15.11
CA VAL A 174 -10.02 -24.33 15.93
C VAL A 174 -11.29 -23.69 15.40
N GLU A 175 -11.20 -22.44 14.98
CA GLU A 175 -12.19 -21.84 14.11
C GLU A 175 -12.04 -22.56 12.77
N ASN A 176 -13.07 -23.27 12.30
CA ASN A 176 -13.11 -23.97 11.01
C ASN A 176 -13.06 -22.97 9.84
N ASN A 177 -11.97 -22.20 9.77
CA ASN A 177 -11.68 -21.14 8.81
C ASN A 177 -10.97 -21.73 7.60
N SER A 178 -11.48 -22.85 7.09
CA SER A 178 -11.20 -23.37 5.76
C SER A 178 -11.76 -22.38 4.74
N GLY A 179 -10.98 -21.33 4.45
CA GLY A 179 -11.27 -20.30 3.45
C GLY A 179 -12.34 -19.30 3.91
N TRP A 180 -11.97 -18.03 4.07
CA TRP A 180 -12.88 -16.86 4.02
C TRP A 180 -14.26 -17.00 4.70
N ASN A 181 -14.38 -17.84 5.75
CA ASN A 181 -15.65 -18.00 6.43
C ASN A 181 -15.94 -16.69 7.17
N LYS A 182 -17.05 -16.08 6.76
CA LYS A 182 -17.68 -14.89 7.31
C LYS A 182 -17.51 -14.85 8.84
N GLY A 183 -16.82 -13.83 9.35
CA GLY A 183 -16.69 -13.67 10.80
C GLY A 183 -16.12 -12.33 11.22
N MET A 184 -14.82 -12.11 11.03
CA MET A 184 -14.17 -10.90 11.55
C MET A 184 -13.04 -10.43 10.63
N ILE A 185 -13.37 -9.53 9.70
CA ILE A 185 -12.36 -8.68 9.06
C ILE A 185 -12.02 -7.60 10.09
N PHE A 186 -10.80 -7.62 10.61
CA PHE A 186 -10.29 -6.52 11.44
C PHE A 186 -9.86 -5.39 10.50
N GLY A 187 -10.37 -4.19 10.74
CA GLY A 187 -10.29 -3.07 9.81
C GLY A 187 -11.42 -3.10 8.78
N MET A 188 -11.25 -2.41 7.65
CA MET A 188 -12.26 -2.36 6.58
C MET A 188 -11.92 -3.25 5.37
N GLY A 189 -10.74 -3.89 5.35
CA GLY A 189 -10.38 -4.85 4.31
C GLY A 189 -10.02 -4.24 2.95
N ARG A 190 -9.74 -2.93 2.88
CA ARG A 190 -9.37 -2.28 1.62
C ARG A 190 -7.88 -2.48 1.31
N SER A 191 -7.57 -2.90 0.10
CA SER A 191 -6.20 -3.17 -0.36
C SER A 191 -5.53 -1.92 -0.92
N LEU A 192 -5.27 -0.92 -0.07
CA LEU A 192 -4.83 0.39 -0.56
C LEU A 192 -3.34 0.46 -0.98
N TRP A 193 -2.53 -0.54 -0.63
CA TRP A 193 -1.15 -0.69 -1.11
C TRP A 193 -1.02 -1.66 -2.28
N GLY A 194 -2.15 -2.27 -2.67
CA GLY A 194 -2.20 -3.38 -3.60
C GLY A 194 -1.80 -4.69 -2.96
N ASN A 195 -2.08 -5.75 -3.71
CA ASN A 195 -1.85 -7.15 -3.34
C ASN A 195 -1.00 -7.87 -4.41
N MET A 196 -0.30 -7.11 -5.25
CA MET A 196 0.48 -7.62 -6.38
C MET A 196 1.90 -7.06 -6.41
N PRO A 197 2.88 -7.83 -6.91
CA PRO A 197 4.18 -7.31 -7.30
C PRO A 197 4.11 -6.05 -8.18
N ALA A 198 4.96 -5.07 -7.91
CA ALA A 198 5.23 -3.99 -8.85
C ALA A 198 5.91 -4.57 -10.09
N LEU A 199 5.38 -4.30 -11.28
CA LEU A 199 5.89 -4.83 -12.56
C LEU A 199 6.47 -3.72 -13.44
N ASP A 200 7.55 -4.05 -14.15
CA ASP A 200 7.90 -3.34 -15.37
C ASP A 200 7.18 -4.03 -16.53
N VAL A 201 6.05 -3.46 -16.96
CA VAL A 201 5.24 -4.08 -18.02
C VAL A 201 5.86 -3.89 -19.41
N LEU A 202 6.76 -2.92 -19.58
CA LEU A 202 7.46 -2.70 -20.83
C LEU A 202 8.57 -3.74 -21.01
N ASN A 203 9.38 -3.95 -19.97
CA ASN A 203 10.52 -4.86 -19.95
C ASN A 203 11.43 -4.67 -21.18
N LEU A 204 11.75 -3.41 -21.48
CA LEU A 204 12.35 -2.97 -22.75
C LEU A 204 13.65 -3.71 -23.08
N LYS A 205 14.43 -4.08 -22.06
CA LYS A 205 15.68 -4.85 -22.22
C LYS A 205 15.48 -6.14 -23.02
N TYR A 206 14.36 -6.84 -22.81
CA TYR A 206 14.09 -8.14 -23.46
C TYR A 206 13.03 -8.05 -24.56
N ASN A 207 12.39 -6.89 -24.74
CA ASN A 207 11.38 -6.64 -25.76
C ASN A 207 11.91 -5.71 -26.86
N GLU A 208 11.51 -4.43 -26.87
CA GLU A 208 11.83 -3.48 -27.94
C GLU A 208 13.32 -3.12 -28.04
N GLY A 209 14.09 -3.32 -26.97
CA GLY A 209 15.50 -2.95 -26.87
C GLY A 209 15.68 -1.51 -26.38
N MET A 210 16.57 -1.29 -25.40
CA MET A 210 16.74 0.02 -24.76
C MET A 210 17.10 1.16 -25.75
N PRO A 211 18.03 0.98 -26.71
CA PRO A 211 18.37 2.05 -27.65
C PRO A 211 17.22 2.43 -28.58
N GLN A 212 16.47 1.44 -29.07
CA GLN A 212 15.35 1.65 -29.98
C GLN A 212 14.17 2.30 -29.25
N ALA A 213 13.88 1.84 -28.04
CA ALA A 213 12.77 2.31 -27.23
C ALA A 213 12.94 3.75 -26.73
N ALA A 214 14.18 4.28 -26.69
CA ALA A 214 14.46 5.63 -26.16
C ALA A 214 13.73 6.75 -26.92
N SER A 215 13.29 6.55 -28.16
CA SER A 215 12.53 7.54 -28.94
C SER A 215 11.18 7.01 -29.42
N GLN A 216 10.73 5.87 -28.87
CA GLN A 216 9.46 5.26 -29.23
C GLN A 216 8.35 5.80 -28.34
N ASP A 217 7.18 6.07 -28.93
CA ASP A 217 5.98 6.41 -28.17
C ASP A 217 5.33 5.15 -27.59
N PHE A 218 4.95 5.22 -26.31
CA PHE A 218 4.28 4.13 -25.62
C PHE A 218 2.90 4.54 -25.11
N SER A 219 1.92 3.69 -25.36
CA SER A 219 0.57 3.79 -24.78
C SER A 219 0.32 2.59 -23.88
N LEU A 220 0.12 2.84 -22.59
CA LEU A 220 -0.04 1.81 -21.56
C LEU A 220 -1.36 2.00 -20.82
N ALA A 221 -2.03 0.90 -20.50
CA ALA A 221 -3.19 0.90 -19.62
C ALA A 221 -2.88 0.08 -18.37
N PHE A 222 -3.16 0.65 -17.21
CA PHE A 222 -3.06 0.03 -15.89
C PHE A 222 -4.44 0.08 -15.26
N VAL A 223 -5.14 -1.04 -15.28
CA VAL A 223 -6.43 -1.22 -14.61
C VAL A 223 -6.13 -1.77 -13.21
N GLY A 224 -5.38 -0.96 -12.46
CA GLY A 224 -4.71 -1.28 -11.20
C GLY A 224 -3.75 -0.16 -10.78
N ILE A 225 -2.95 -0.39 -9.73
CA ILE A 225 -2.43 0.71 -8.90
C ILE A 225 -0.94 1.10 -9.10
N ASN A 226 -0.13 0.40 -9.89
CA ASN A 226 1.34 0.61 -9.84
C ASN A 226 2.00 0.87 -11.21
N ILE A 227 2.08 2.15 -11.58
CA ILE A 227 2.79 2.63 -12.78
C ILE A 227 4.28 2.92 -12.53
N MET A 228 4.67 3.08 -11.27
CA MET A 228 5.95 3.69 -10.89
C MET A 228 7.13 2.87 -11.41
N ARG A 229 7.10 1.55 -11.23
CA ARG A 229 8.19 0.67 -11.66
C ARG A 229 8.38 0.74 -13.17
N THR A 230 7.31 0.64 -13.96
CA THR A 230 7.40 0.74 -15.42
C THR A 230 7.96 2.09 -15.88
N VAL A 231 7.48 3.19 -15.28
CA VAL A 231 7.98 4.52 -15.61
C VAL A 231 9.45 4.69 -15.22
N ASN A 232 9.89 4.13 -14.10
CA ASN A 232 11.26 4.22 -13.58
C ASN A 232 12.28 3.35 -14.34
N GLU A 233 11.84 2.33 -15.08
CA GLU A 233 12.71 1.47 -15.90
C GLU A 233 12.94 2.01 -17.32
N LEU A 234 12.22 3.07 -17.73
CA LEU A 234 12.53 3.80 -18.97
C LEU A 234 13.99 4.33 -18.96
N PRO A 235 14.64 4.48 -20.11
CA PRO A 235 15.98 5.06 -20.16
C PRO A 235 15.97 6.53 -19.76
N GLU A 236 17.05 7.03 -19.13
CA GLU A 236 17.16 8.43 -18.69
C GLU A 236 17.04 9.42 -19.86
N ASN A 237 17.48 9.03 -21.05
CA ASN A 237 17.40 9.80 -22.28
C ASN A 237 16.14 9.51 -23.09
N TYR A 238 15.06 9.02 -22.47
CA TYR A 238 13.78 8.81 -23.14
C TYR A 238 13.22 10.13 -23.69
N ARG A 239 12.88 10.13 -24.98
CA ARG A 239 12.37 11.27 -25.76
C ARG A 239 11.02 11.00 -26.42
N GLY A 240 10.52 9.77 -26.32
CA GLY A 240 9.18 9.44 -26.79
C GLY A 240 8.11 10.05 -25.88
N SER A 241 6.87 10.04 -26.34
CA SER A 241 5.69 10.37 -25.54
C SER A 241 5.20 9.14 -24.78
N LEU A 242 4.76 9.33 -23.55
CA LEU A 242 4.21 8.27 -22.71
C LEU A 242 2.75 8.56 -22.37
N ASN A 243 1.84 7.76 -22.91
CA ASN A 243 0.40 7.86 -22.65
C ASN A 243 0.01 6.76 -21.65
N LEU A 244 -0.41 7.15 -20.45
CA LEU A 244 -0.78 6.26 -19.35
C LEU A 244 -2.27 6.38 -19.06
N VAL A 245 -3.01 5.28 -19.14
CA VAL A 245 -4.36 5.18 -18.59
C VAL A 245 -4.26 4.47 -17.24
N ILE A 246 -4.76 5.09 -16.18
CA ILE A 246 -4.78 4.54 -14.82
C ILE A 246 -6.24 4.46 -14.39
N ASN A 247 -6.67 3.30 -13.90
CA ASN A 247 -8.03 3.11 -13.45
C ASN A 247 -8.14 2.18 -12.25
N ASP A 248 -8.97 2.56 -11.29
CA ASP A 248 -9.44 1.68 -10.22
C ASP A 248 -10.92 1.97 -9.95
N HIS A 249 -11.72 0.96 -9.63
CA HIS A 249 -13.12 1.18 -9.29
C HIS A 249 -13.34 1.71 -7.85
N ASP A 250 -12.35 1.58 -6.95
CA ASP A 250 -12.47 2.08 -5.57
C ASP A 250 -12.15 3.59 -5.54
N PRO A 251 -13.13 4.45 -5.19
CA PRO A 251 -12.93 5.90 -5.12
C PRO A 251 -11.76 6.31 -4.24
N MET A 252 -11.52 5.61 -3.12
CA MET A 252 -10.44 5.94 -2.20
C MET A 252 -9.07 5.66 -2.83
N VAL A 253 -8.94 4.59 -3.60
CA VAL A 253 -7.69 4.30 -4.34
C VAL A 253 -7.42 5.38 -5.38
N VAL A 254 -8.45 5.78 -6.13
CA VAL A 254 -8.33 6.84 -7.14
C VAL A 254 -7.98 8.19 -6.51
N CYS A 255 -8.63 8.57 -5.40
CA CYS A 255 -8.31 9.80 -4.65
C CYS A 255 -6.86 9.81 -4.19
N ARG A 256 -6.36 8.69 -3.65
CA ARG A 256 -4.96 8.59 -3.19
C ARG A 256 -3.97 8.69 -4.35
N ASN A 257 -4.24 8.03 -5.47
CA ASN A 257 -3.41 8.13 -6.67
C ASN A 257 -3.39 9.57 -7.21
N LEU A 258 -4.55 10.22 -7.28
CA LEU A 258 -4.67 11.64 -7.67
C LEU A 258 -3.84 12.53 -6.75
N LEU A 259 -3.98 12.37 -5.43
CA LEU A 259 -3.25 13.16 -4.44
C LEU A 259 -1.73 12.96 -4.55
N ILE A 260 -1.26 11.71 -4.63
CA ILE A 260 0.17 11.40 -4.74
C ILE A 260 0.76 11.98 -6.03
N LEU A 261 0.09 11.79 -7.18
CA LEU A 261 0.54 12.36 -8.46
C LEU A 261 0.59 13.89 -8.39
N THR A 262 -0.42 14.51 -7.79
CA THR A 262 -0.50 15.97 -7.68
C THR A 262 0.56 16.52 -6.73
N ILE A 263 0.84 15.86 -5.61
CA ILE A 263 1.95 16.21 -4.69
C ILE A 263 3.28 16.16 -5.43
N LEU A 264 3.59 15.03 -6.07
CA LEU A 264 4.85 14.81 -6.79
C LEU A 264 5.03 15.76 -7.98
N GLY A 265 3.94 16.15 -8.65
CA GLY A 265 3.95 17.05 -9.79
C GLY A 265 3.86 18.54 -9.46
N SER A 266 3.48 18.92 -8.24
CA SER A 266 3.16 20.32 -7.89
C SER A 266 4.04 20.95 -6.81
N ILE A 267 4.54 20.17 -5.85
CA ILE A 267 5.43 20.74 -4.81
C ILE A 267 6.79 21.02 -5.44
N THR A 268 7.22 22.28 -5.44
CA THR A 268 8.44 22.71 -6.13
C THR A 268 9.67 21.92 -5.69
N ASP A 269 9.89 21.81 -4.37
CA ASP A 269 10.98 21.02 -3.81
C ASP A 269 10.67 19.52 -3.95
N VAL A 270 11.53 18.81 -4.69
CA VAL A 270 11.35 17.39 -4.99
C VAL A 270 11.45 16.54 -3.73
N ASP A 271 12.38 16.86 -2.82
CA ASP A 271 12.59 16.06 -1.62
C ASP A 271 11.42 16.23 -0.64
N ASP A 272 10.87 17.44 -0.51
CA ASP A 272 9.61 17.65 0.22
C ASP A 272 8.44 16.89 -0.42
N ALA A 273 8.30 16.93 -1.75
CA ALA A 273 7.24 16.24 -2.47
C ALA A 273 7.27 14.74 -2.20
N ILE A 274 8.47 14.14 -2.21
CA ILE A 274 8.68 12.74 -1.95
C ILE A 274 8.33 12.38 -0.50
N GLU A 275 8.76 13.17 0.48
CA GLU A 275 8.49 12.92 1.90
C GLU A 275 6.99 12.89 2.17
N HIS A 276 6.25 13.87 1.64
CA HIS A 276 4.80 13.97 1.81
C HIS A 276 4.07 12.85 1.06
N ALA A 277 4.46 12.55 -0.18
CA ALA A 277 3.87 11.46 -0.95
C ALA A 277 4.10 10.09 -0.28
N LEU A 278 5.29 9.85 0.27
CA LEU A 278 5.64 8.62 0.98
C LEU A 278 4.73 8.43 2.19
N HIS A 279 4.58 9.45 3.04
CA HIS A 279 3.78 9.33 4.25
C HIS A 279 2.28 9.28 3.98
N VAL A 280 1.77 9.99 2.96
CA VAL A 280 0.39 9.79 2.47
C VAL A 280 0.17 8.35 2.03
N TRP A 281 1.16 7.75 1.38
CA TRP A 281 1.04 6.41 0.85
C TRP A 281 1.17 5.34 1.95
N TYR A 282 2.13 5.44 2.86
CA TYR A 282 2.50 4.31 3.74
C TYR A 282 2.34 4.56 5.24
N SER A 283 2.18 5.80 5.69
CA SER A 283 2.14 6.12 7.13
C SER A 283 0.75 6.50 7.60
N VAL A 284 0.38 6.04 8.79
CA VAL A 284 -0.84 6.44 9.52
C VAL A 284 -0.76 7.90 10.01
N PHE A 285 0.46 8.42 10.15
CA PHE A 285 0.72 9.80 10.50
C PHE A 285 1.52 10.51 9.40
N LEU A 286 1.13 11.75 9.14
CA LEU A 286 1.71 12.72 8.21
C LEU A 286 2.64 13.69 8.97
N PRO A 287 3.59 14.32 8.26
CA PRO A 287 4.42 15.39 8.82
C PRO A 287 3.60 16.55 9.38
N ASP A 288 4.10 17.20 10.43
CA ASP A 288 3.58 18.46 10.98
C ASP A 288 3.53 19.60 9.95
N THR A 289 4.34 19.50 8.90
CA THR A 289 4.37 20.40 7.73
C THR A 289 3.33 20.07 6.65
N TRP A 290 2.50 19.05 6.85
CA TRP A 290 1.50 18.59 5.88
C TRP A 290 0.62 19.72 5.34
N MET A 291 -0.06 20.43 6.25
CA MET A 291 -1.01 21.48 5.87
C MET A 291 -0.38 22.60 5.04
N PRO A 292 0.70 23.28 5.49
CA PRO A 292 1.29 24.37 4.71
C PRO A 292 1.89 23.91 3.37
N LYS A 293 2.26 22.63 3.21
CA LYS A 293 2.87 22.10 1.98
C LYS A 293 1.85 21.56 0.98
N VAL A 294 0.79 20.89 1.46
CA VAL A 294 -0.16 20.17 0.60
C VAL A 294 -1.44 20.94 0.35
N LEU A 295 -1.79 21.89 1.19
CA LEU A 295 -2.95 22.74 0.92
C LEU A 295 -2.87 23.48 -0.44
N PRO A 296 -1.74 24.08 -0.86
CA PRO A 296 -1.63 24.65 -2.21
C PRO A 296 -1.83 23.62 -3.32
N VAL A 297 -1.45 22.35 -3.08
CA VAL A 297 -1.66 21.22 -4.00
C VAL A 297 -3.15 20.91 -4.11
N LEU A 298 -3.87 20.88 -2.99
CA LEU A 298 -5.31 20.64 -2.94
C LEU A 298 -6.10 21.78 -3.62
N HIS A 299 -5.65 23.03 -3.48
CA HIS A 299 -6.25 24.16 -4.21
C HIS A 299 -6.15 24.02 -5.73
N ARG A 300 -5.12 23.33 -6.27
CA ARG A 300 -5.03 23.07 -7.72
C ARG A 300 -6.12 22.13 -8.23
N LEU A 301 -6.72 21.33 -7.35
CA LEU A 301 -7.85 20.46 -7.68
C LEU A 301 -9.18 21.22 -7.63
N ASP A 302 -9.17 22.47 -7.16
CA ASP A 302 -10.31 23.35 -6.99
C ASP A 302 -11.52 22.65 -6.38
N LEU A 303 -11.28 21.95 -5.27
CA LEU A 303 -12.32 21.17 -4.56
C LEU A 303 -13.48 22.06 -4.06
N LEU A 304 -13.28 23.37 -4.02
CA LEU A 304 -14.25 24.38 -3.57
C LEU A 304 -15.22 24.81 -4.68
N GLN A 305 -14.96 24.42 -5.92
CA GLN A 305 -15.80 24.78 -7.06
C GLN A 305 -17.14 24.05 -6.96
N THR A 306 -18.20 24.84 -6.71
CA THR A 306 -19.58 24.38 -6.47
C THR A 306 -20.24 23.85 -7.72
N ASN A 307 -19.78 24.25 -8.91
CA ASN A 307 -20.17 23.66 -10.18
C ASN A 307 -19.16 22.57 -10.59
N PRO A 308 -19.46 21.26 -10.46
CA PRO A 308 -18.50 20.20 -10.77
C PRO A 308 -17.98 20.24 -12.22
N SER A 309 -18.70 20.87 -13.14
CA SER A 309 -18.26 21.02 -14.53
C SER A 309 -17.09 21.99 -14.72
N GLU A 310 -16.91 22.93 -13.79
CA GLU A 310 -15.85 23.94 -13.78
C GLU A 310 -14.57 23.46 -13.06
N ARG A 311 -14.63 22.32 -12.35
CA ARG A 311 -13.46 21.73 -11.70
C ARG A 311 -12.36 21.40 -12.73
N PRO A 312 -11.07 21.56 -12.36
CA PRO A 312 -9.94 21.22 -13.22
C PRO A 312 -10.02 19.79 -13.73
N ARG A 313 -10.15 19.63 -15.05
CA ARG A 313 -10.12 18.32 -15.70
C ARG A 313 -8.73 17.93 -16.16
N THR A 314 -7.79 18.87 -16.18
CA THR A 314 -6.40 18.65 -16.53
C THR A 314 -5.48 19.48 -15.65
N LEU A 315 -4.46 18.85 -15.09
CA LEU A 315 -3.36 19.50 -14.38
C LEU A 315 -2.07 19.34 -15.16
N SER A 316 -1.26 20.40 -15.22
CA SER A 316 0.10 20.34 -15.78
C SER A 316 1.13 20.16 -14.67
N PHE A 317 2.10 19.26 -14.87
CA PHE A 317 3.24 19.02 -13.96
C PHE A 317 4.58 19.48 -14.56
N GLY A 318 4.51 20.24 -15.64
CA GLY A 318 5.63 20.76 -16.41
C GLY A 318 5.17 21.21 -17.79
N PRO A 319 6.09 21.57 -18.69
CA PRO A 319 5.74 21.96 -20.06
C PRO A 319 5.20 20.80 -20.91
N HIS A 320 5.57 19.54 -20.57
CA HIS A 320 5.27 18.35 -21.37
C HIS A 320 4.50 17.27 -20.63
N SER A 321 4.19 17.48 -19.35
CA SER A 321 3.51 16.48 -18.52
C SER A 321 2.16 16.98 -18.05
N LYS A 322 1.13 16.17 -18.25
CA LYS A 322 -0.26 16.47 -17.88
C LYS A 322 -0.98 15.27 -17.29
N LEU A 323 -1.84 15.55 -16.30
CA LEU A 323 -2.77 14.63 -15.69
C LEU A 323 -4.19 15.03 -16.05
N ASN A 324 -4.90 14.18 -16.79
CA ASN A 324 -6.31 14.29 -17.10
C ASN A 324 -7.12 13.52 -16.07
N ILE A 325 -8.18 14.14 -15.56
CA ILE A 325 -9.00 13.63 -14.47
C ILE A 325 -10.40 13.34 -15.03
N SER A 326 -10.78 12.07 -15.03
CA SER A 326 -12.08 11.57 -15.52
C SER A 326 -12.77 10.72 -14.45
N VAL A 327 -12.97 11.30 -13.27
CA VAL A 327 -13.58 10.63 -12.11
C VAL A 327 -15.08 10.96 -11.96
N SER A 328 -15.82 10.13 -11.25
CA SER A 328 -17.25 10.30 -10.94
C SER A 328 -17.48 11.34 -9.85
N PRO A 329 -18.74 11.83 -9.70
CA PRO A 329 -19.14 12.65 -8.57
C PRO A 329 -18.80 12.02 -7.21
N ASP A 330 -19.04 10.71 -7.03
CA ASP A 330 -18.77 9.98 -5.78
C ASP A 330 -17.28 10.06 -5.40
N THR A 331 -16.38 9.91 -6.36
CA THR A 331 -14.94 10.06 -6.12
C THR A 331 -14.57 11.49 -5.74
N TYR A 332 -15.18 12.50 -6.36
CA TYR A 332 -15.00 13.89 -5.93
C TYR A 332 -15.54 14.14 -4.53
N GLU A 333 -16.69 13.58 -4.18
CA GLU A 333 -17.26 13.69 -2.84
C GLU A 333 -16.34 13.07 -1.79
N VAL A 334 -15.81 11.86 -2.06
CA VAL A 334 -14.81 11.23 -1.19
C VAL A 334 -13.57 12.11 -1.05
N LEU A 335 -13.08 12.70 -2.15
CA LEU A 335 -11.92 13.60 -2.13
C LEU A 335 -12.19 14.85 -1.30
N ALA A 336 -13.33 15.52 -1.52
CA ALA A 336 -13.73 16.74 -0.82
C ALA A 336 -13.97 16.46 0.66
N ALA A 337 -14.77 15.44 0.99
CA ALA A 337 -15.07 15.04 2.36
C ALA A 337 -13.80 14.63 3.11
N THR A 338 -12.93 13.81 2.52
CA THR A 338 -11.67 13.40 3.18
C THR A 338 -10.75 14.59 3.42
N THR A 339 -10.72 15.56 2.49
CA THR A 339 -9.91 16.77 2.65
C THR A 339 -10.50 17.72 3.69
N ALA A 340 -11.82 17.89 3.72
CA ALA A 340 -12.51 18.75 4.68
C ALA A 340 -12.52 18.16 6.09
N LEU A 341 -12.71 16.84 6.25
CA LEU A 341 -12.60 16.14 7.53
C LEU A 341 -11.16 16.12 8.07
N ASN A 342 -10.16 16.29 7.19
CA ASN A 342 -8.78 16.57 7.57
C ASN A 342 -8.61 17.91 8.29
N THR A 343 -9.64 18.76 8.28
CA THR A 343 -9.67 20.07 8.93
C THR A 343 -10.66 20.06 10.09
N LEU A 344 -10.32 20.80 11.16
CA LEU A 344 -11.05 21.30 12.35
C LEU A 344 -12.33 20.62 12.92
N VAL A 345 -13.04 19.76 12.20
CA VAL A 345 -14.34 19.17 12.53
C VAL A 345 -14.32 17.64 12.47
N GLY A 346 -13.36 17.04 11.78
CA GLY A 346 -13.43 15.61 11.46
C GLY A 346 -13.10 14.64 12.59
N GLY A 347 -12.89 15.06 13.84
CA GLY A 347 -12.78 14.17 15.01
C GLY A 347 -11.63 13.14 15.02
N LEU A 348 -10.89 12.96 13.92
CA LEU A 348 -9.74 12.08 13.80
C LEU A 348 -8.52 12.72 14.45
N THR A 349 -8.41 12.58 15.77
CA THR A 349 -7.23 13.02 16.52
C THR A 349 -6.13 11.95 16.47
N PRO A 350 -4.87 12.28 16.84
CA PRO A 350 -3.82 11.27 16.92
C PRO A 350 -4.14 10.10 17.82
N ALA A 351 -4.84 10.33 18.94
CA ALA A 351 -5.28 9.26 19.83
C ALA A 351 -6.32 8.35 19.15
N VAL A 352 -7.29 8.90 18.43
CA VAL A 352 -8.29 8.10 17.68
C VAL A 352 -7.61 7.28 16.60
N ALA A 353 -6.74 7.89 15.81
CA ALA A 353 -5.99 7.21 14.75
C ALA A 353 -5.12 6.07 15.31
N ASN A 354 -4.39 6.33 16.39
CA ASN A 354 -3.55 5.33 17.07
C ASN A 354 -4.40 4.18 17.64
N ASN A 355 -5.53 4.50 18.30
CA ASN A 355 -6.43 3.48 18.84
C ASN A 355 -7.07 2.63 17.74
N ALA A 356 -7.52 3.24 16.64
CA ALA A 356 -8.06 2.54 15.49
C ALA A 356 -7.02 1.62 14.85
N LEU A 357 -5.77 2.09 14.71
CA LEU A 357 -4.65 1.27 14.27
C LEU A 357 -4.41 0.08 15.21
N PHE A 358 -4.26 0.35 16.51
CA PHE A 358 -3.96 -0.67 17.52
C PHE A 358 -5.05 -1.74 17.59
N ASN A 359 -6.32 -1.33 17.55
CA ASN A 359 -7.48 -2.24 17.56
C ASN A 359 -7.53 -3.17 16.35
N VAL A 360 -6.88 -2.81 15.24
CA VAL A 360 -6.78 -3.67 14.04
C VAL A 360 -5.48 -4.47 14.05
N MET A 361 -4.34 -3.80 14.18
CA MET A 361 -3.03 -4.41 14.00
C MET A 361 -2.56 -5.24 15.20
N MET A 362 -3.08 -4.92 16.40
CA MET A 362 -2.67 -5.51 17.68
C MET A 362 -3.82 -6.24 18.42
N ALA A 363 -4.99 -6.39 17.77
CA ALA A 363 -6.17 -7.10 18.27
C ALA A 363 -5.81 -8.39 19.04
N PRO A 364 -6.23 -8.55 20.31
CA PRO A 364 -5.92 -9.74 21.11
C PRO A 364 -6.37 -11.05 20.46
N GLU A 365 -7.53 -11.05 19.82
CA GLU A 365 -8.15 -12.20 19.12
C GLU A 365 -7.30 -12.67 17.94
N ARG A 366 -6.49 -11.77 17.38
CA ARG A 366 -5.65 -12.03 16.21
C ARG A 366 -4.21 -12.39 16.56
N VAL A 367 -3.94 -12.71 17.84
CA VAL A 367 -2.65 -13.19 18.34
C VAL A 367 -2.00 -14.22 17.43
N ASP A 368 -2.72 -15.30 17.13
CA ASP A 368 -2.11 -16.45 16.46
C ASP A 368 -1.84 -16.16 14.99
N PHE A 369 -2.62 -15.28 14.37
CA PHE A 369 -2.38 -14.82 13.01
C PHE A 369 -1.10 -13.98 12.95
N ARG A 370 -0.88 -13.08 13.92
CA ARG A 370 0.38 -12.32 14.03
C ARG A 370 1.58 -13.22 14.32
N ASP A 371 1.46 -14.10 15.31
CA ASP A 371 2.54 -15.01 15.69
C ASP A 371 2.87 -15.99 14.53
N ARG A 372 1.88 -16.38 13.71
CA ARG A 372 2.10 -17.14 12.46
C ARG A 372 2.91 -16.36 11.43
N TYR A 373 2.71 -15.05 11.33
CA TYR A 373 3.57 -14.22 10.49
C TYR A 373 4.99 -14.14 11.06
N TYR A 374 5.12 -13.86 12.35
CA TYR A 374 6.42 -13.70 13.05
C TYR A 374 7.26 -14.98 13.05
N CYS A 375 6.65 -16.16 13.02
CA CYS A 375 7.33 -17.44 12.83
C CYS A 375 8.33 -17.43 11.68
N LYS A 376 7.98 -16.79 10.56
CA LYS A 376 8.79 -16.80 9.36
C LYS A 376 9.94 -15.80 9.41
N LEU A 377 9.84 -14.79 10.27
CA LEU A 377 10.78 -13.68 10.35
C LEU A 377 11.96 -13.96 11.28
N GLU A 378 13.09 -13.34 10.97
CA GLU A 378 14.24 -13.24 11.87
C GLU A 378 13.98 -12.30 13.05
N GLY A 379 14.79 -12.43 14.10
CA GLY A 379 14.60 -11.72 15.38
C GLY A 379 14.42 -10.21 15.23
N SER A 380 15.38 -9.50 14.61
CA SER A 380 15.28 -8.04 14.45
C SER A 380 14.14 -7.64 13.51
N HIS A 381 13.83 -8.44 12.49
CA HIS A 381 12.69 -8.20 11.59
C HIS A 381 11.34 -8.32 12.32
N ARG A 382 11.21 -9.23 13.30
CA ARG A 382 10.03 -9.28 14.17
C ARG A 382 9.87 -8.02 14.99
N VAL A 383 10.96 -7.44 15.50
CA VAL A 383 10.94 -6.19 16.27
C VAL A 383 10.54 -5.01 15.37
N ALA A 384 11.20 -4.85 14.23
CA ALA A 384 10.89 -3.77 13.28
C ALA A 384 9.44 -3.84 12.75
N PHE A 385 8.95 -5.04 12.45
CA PHE A 385 7.56 -5.18 12.00
C PHE A 385 6.54 -4.99 13.13
N GLN A 386 6.90 -5.36 14.37
CA GLN A 386 6.08 -5.08 15.56
C GLN A 386 5.95 -3.58 15.81
N GLU A 387 7.04 -2.82 15.67
CA GLU A 387 7.04 -1.36 15.79
C GLU A 387 6.12 -0.73 14.74
N TRP A 388 6.26 -1.12 13.46
CA TRP A 388 5.35 -0.64 12.42
C TRP A 388 3.89 -1.00 12.72
N ARG A 389 3.59 -2.18 13.27
CA ARG A 389 2.21 -2.55 13.65
C ARG A 389 1.66 -1.71 14.81
N GLN A 390 2.52 -1.18 15.68
CA GLN A 390 2.11 -0.36 16.80
C GLN A 390 1.88 1.09 16.39
N PHE A 391 2.76 1.65 15.55
CA PHE A 391 2.75 3.09 15.24
C PHE A 391 2.30 3.42 13.81
N GLY A 392 2.35 2.45 12.90
CA GLY A 392 1.88 2.61 11.53
C GLY A 392 2.72 3.56 10.70
N ILE A 393 3.99 3.78 11.06
CA ILE A 393 4.89 4.73 10.41
C ILE A 393 5.96 3.97 9.61
N VAL A 394 6.14 4.34 8.33
CA VAL A 394 7.30 3.91 7.55
C VAL A 394 8.41 4.96 7.66
N ASN A 395 9.39 4.68 8.50
CA ASN A 395 10.58 5.49 8.81
C ASN A 395 11.71 4.52 9.21
N PRO A 396 13.00 4.89 9.16
CA PRO A 396 14.05 4.08 9.77
C PRO A 396 13.77 3.83 11.26
N PHE A 397 13.98 2.60 11.74
CA PHE A 397 13.61 2.17 13.10
C PHE A 397 14.08 3.15 14.19
N GLY A 398 15.37 3.50 14.18
CA GLY A 398 15.92 4.47 15.15
C GLY A 398 15.73 5.95 14.76
N GLY A 399 15.02 6.23 13.67
CA GLY A 399 14.85 7.56 13.11
C GLY A 399 13.91 8.43 13.96
N PHE A 400 14.19 9.73 14.02
CA PHE A 400 13.31 10.67 14.70
C PHE A 400 11.94 10.70 14.02
N ASN A 401 10.87 10.46 14.76
CA ASN A 401 9.50 10.29 14.25
C ASN A 401 8.50 11.31 14.84
N ALA A 402 8.84 12.09 15.87
CA ALA A 402 7.88 12.94 16.59
C ALA A 402 7.24 14.08 15.75
N HIS A 403 7.81 14.37 14.57
CA HIS A 403 7.23 15.28 13.59
C HIS A 403 6.11 14.63 12.76
N LEU A 404 5.98 13.30 12.77
CA LEU A 404 4.92 12.53 12.11
C LEU A 404 3.76 12.35 13.10
N ASN A 405 3.01 13.42 13.32
CA ASN A 405 2.01 13.49 14.38
C ASN A 405 0.63 13.96 13.90
N GLN A 406 0.45 14.22 12.59
CA GLN A 406 -0.84 14.56 12.02
C GLN A 406 -1.52 13.30 11.49
N PRO A 407 -2.75 12.95 11.88
CA PRO A 407 -3.40 11.74 11.36
C PRO A 407 -3.56 11.79 9.84
N ASN A 408 -3.36 10.65 9.18
CA ASN A 408 -3.54 10.51 7.73
C ASN A 408 -4.97 10.01 7.43
N PRO A 409 -5.96 10.87 7.14
CA PRO A 409 -7.34 10.39 6.91
C PRO A 409 -7.49 9.61 5.61
N TRP A 410 -6.49 9.62 4.72
CA TRP A 410 -6.49 8.78 3.52
C TRP A 410 -6.30 7.29 3.86
N LEU A 411 -6.12 6.95 5.14
CA LEU A 411 -6.12 5.58 5.68
C LEU A 411 -7.31 5.29 6.60
N PHE A 412 -8.24 6.23 6.79
CA PHE A 412 -9.41 6.07 7.68
C PHE A 412 -10.73 6.35 6.98
N GLY A 413 -11.76 5.59 7.37
CA GLY A 413 -13.15 5.83 7.02
C GLY A 413 -13.70 7.13 7.63
N PRO A 414 -14.84 7.63 7.13
CA PRO A 414 -15.59 8.72 7.77
C PRO A 414 -15.97 8.42 9.23
N ASP A 415 -16.03 7.13 9.61
CA ASP A 415 -16.25 6.65 10.98
C ASP A 415 -14.96 6.40 11.77
N HIS A 416 -13.83 6.90 11.26
CA HIS A 416 -12.48 6.78 11.82
C HIS A 416 -11.95 5.34 11.91
N ARG A 417 -12.56 4.39 11.23
CA ARG A 417 -12.04 3.01 11.16
C ARG A 417 -10.87 2.94 10.18
N LEU A 418 -9.84 2.18 10.54
CA LEU A 418 -8.70 1.95 9.65
C LEU A 418 -9.13 1.14 8.41
N TYR A 419 -8.78 1.64 7.22
CA TYR A 419 -9.08 0.95 5.97
C TYR A 419 -8.32 -0.36 5.79
N LEU A 420 -7.06 -0.39 6.25
CA LEU A 420 -6.18 -1.56 6.18
C LEU A 420 -6.72 -2.70 7.06
N ASN A 421 -6.40 -3.93 6.68
CA ASN A 421 -6.69 -5.10 7.51
C ASN A 421 -5.50 -5.53 8.39
N ASP A 422 -5.74 -6.45 9.33
CA ASP A 422 -4.74 -6.98 10.26
C ASP A 422 -3.58 -7.73 9.59
N SER A 423 -3.73 -8.13 8.32
CA SER A 423 -2.72 -8.80 7.52
C SER A 423 -1.90 -7.85 6.63
N ALA A 424 -2.27 -6.57 6.55
CA ALA A 424 -1.60 -5.60 5.69
C ALA A 424 -0.12 -5.48 6.05
N SER A 425 0.71 -5.31 5.02
CA SER A 425 2.15 -5.18 5.16
C SER A 425 2.70 -4.19 4.13
N PRO A 426 3.48 -3.17 4.55
CA PRO A 426 4.02 -2.18 3.62
C PRO A 426 5.15 -2.75 2.74
N PHE A 427 5.62 -3.97 3.03
CA PHE A 427 6.68 -4.66 2.27
C PHE A 427 6.15 -5.44 1.06
N GLN A 428 4.85 -5.73 1.04
CA GLN A 428 4.24 -6.49 -0.05
C GLN A 428 4.33 -5.72 -1.36
N GLY A 429 4.59 -6.45 -2.45
CA GLY A 429 4.70 -5.88 -3.80
C GLY A 429 6.09 -5.41 -4.21
N TRP A 430 7.05 -5.31 -3.28
CA TRP A 430 8.40 -4.82 -3.58
C TRP A 430 9.46 -5.94 -3.68
N ASP A 431 10.51 -5.67 -4.46
CA ASP A 431 11.70 -6.51 -4.50
C ASP A 431 12.56 -6.24 -3.25
N MET A 432 12.46 -7.13 -2.27
CA MET A 432 13.16 -6.94 -0.99
C MET A 432 14.69 -6.94 -1.12
N SER A 433 15.25 -7.54 -2.18
CA SER A 433 16.69 -7.47 -2.42
C SER A 433 17.11 -6.05 -2.77
N ALA A 434 16.35 -5.39 -3.66
CA ALA A 434 16.55 -3.99 -4.01
C ALA A 434 16.27 -3.05 -2.81
N VAL A 435 15.28 -3.40 -1.99
CA VAL A 435 14.97 -2.67 -0.74
C VAL A 435 16.16 -2.69 0.22
N PHE A 436 16.79 -3.85 0.42
CA PHE A 436 17.96 -3.97 1.30
C PHE A 436 19.17 -3.22 0.75
N GLU A 437 19.44 -3.32 -0.55
CA GLU A 437 20.56 -2.59 -1.16
C GLU A 437 20.36 -1.07 -1.10
N ALA A 438 19.14 -0.58 -1.33
CA ALA A 438 18.82 0.83 -1.14
C ALA A 438 19.08 1.26 0.31
N GLY A 439 18.56 0.54 1.30
CA GLY A 439 18.81 0.85 2.70
C GLY A 439 20.30 0.90 3.05
N LYS A 440 21.06 -0.08 2.60
CA LYS A 440 22.52 -0.14 2.80
C LYS A 440 23.24 1.07 2.19
N ALA A 441 22.84 1.50 0.98
CA ALA A 441 23.39 2.69 0.33
C ALA A 441 23.16 3.98 1.16
N HIS A 442 22.10 4.01 1.96
CA HIS A 442 21.73 5.12 2.84
C HIS A 442 22.18 4.95 4.29
N GLY A 443 22.99 3.93 4.59
CA GLY A 443 23.62 3.72 5.89
C GLY A 443 22.77 2.94 6.90
N THR A 444 21.62 2.41 6.51
CA THR A 444 20.87 1.45 7.33
C THR A 444 21.38 0.02 7.15
N THR A 445 20.82 -0.91 7.92
CA THR A 445 21.15 -2.32 7.89
C THR A 445 19.97 -3.13 7.40
N ARG A 446 20.25 -4.35 6.92
CA ARG A 446 19.21 -5.31 6.54
C ARG A 446 18.19 -5.54 7.64
N GLU A 447 18.64 -5.54 8.90
CA GLU A 447 17.78 -5.76 10.07
C GLU A 447 16.73 -4.66 10.26
N ASP A 448 17.02 -3.42 9.86
CA ASP A 448 16.09 -2.29 9.84
C ASP A 448 15.27 -2.32 8.53
N ILE A 449 14.39 -3.31 8.42
CA ILE A 449 13.57 -3.53 7.21
C ILE A 449 12.66 -2.35 6.87
N THR A 450 12.19 -1.61 7.88
CA THR A 450 11.38 -0.41 7.72
C THR A 450 12.21 0.74 7.19
N GLY A 451 13.44 0.94 7.68
CA GLY A 451 14.38 1.90 7.13
C GLY A 451 14.85 1.56 5.72
N CYS A 452 15.12 0.29 5.44
CA CYS A 452 15.40 -0.16 4.08
C CYS A 452 14.24 0.19 3.13
N LEU A 453 12.99 -0.08 3.54
CA LEU A 453 11.80 0.26 2.76
C LEU A 453 11.68 1.77 2.57
N TYR A 454 11.85 2.57 3.63
CA TYR A 454 11.78 4.03 3.56
C TYR A 454 12.74 4.59 2.50
N PHE A 455 14.02 4.22 2.54
CA PHE A 455 15.00 4.72 1.58
C PHE A 455 14.78 4.20 0.16
N TYR A 456 14.30 2.96 0.02
CA TYR A 456 13.92 2.41 -1.27
C TYR A 456 12.76 3.20 -1.90
N LEU A 457 11.68 3.41 -1.15
CA LEU A 457 10.51 4.17 -1.60
C LEU A 457 10.89 5.61 -1.95
N LYS A 458 11.69 6.27 -1.10
CA LYS A 458 12.21 7.62 -1.36
C LYS A 458 12.99 7.67 -2.67
N SER A 459 13.84 6.68 -2.95
CA SER A 459 14.58 6.58 -4.21
C SER A 459 13.66 6.38 -5.42
N GLN A 460 12.67 5.48 -5.31
CA GLN A 460 11.71 5.23 -6.39
C GLN A 460 10.83 6.45 -6.69
N LEU A 461 10.34 7.11 -5.64
CA LEU A 461 9.57 8.35 -5.75
C LEU A 461 10.41 9.49 -6.35
N LYS A 462 11.71 9.58 -6.03
CA LYS A 462 12.60 10.58 -6.62
C LYS A 462 12.77 10.42 -8.11
N ILE A 463 13.05 9.19 -8.57
CA ILE A 463 13.15 8.89 -9.99
C ILE A 463 11.83 9.22 -10.69
N PHE A 464 10.71 8.79 -10.10
CA PHE A 464 9.39 8.99 -10.68
C PHE A 464 9.00 10.47 -10.74
N ALA A 465 9.20 11.24 -9.67
CA ALA A 465 8.88 12.66 -9.61
C ALA A 465 9.70 13.47 -10.63
N ASN A 466 10.98 13.16 -10.80
CA ASN A 466 11.81 13.79 -11.82
C ASN A 466 11.28 13.48 -13.23
N ARG A 467 10.97 12.21 -13.52
CA ARG A 467 10.42 11.78 -14.81
C ARG A 467 9.05 12.37 -15.09
N LEU A 468 8.19 12.44 -14.08
CA LEU A 468 6.87 13.08 -14.15
C LEU A 468 6.98 14.56 -14.56
N ARG A 469 8.06 15.25 -14.19
CA ARG A 469 8.29 16.67 -14.52
C ARG A 469 9.06 16.87 -15.83
N SER A 470 9.86 15.90 -16.26
CA SER A 470 10.77 16.04 -17.40
C SER A 470 10.32 15.33 -18.69
N PHE A 471 9.60 14.21 -18.59
CA PHE A 471 9.16 13.45 -19.76
C PHE A 471 7.93 14.09 -20.42
N ASP A 472 7.73 13.79 -21.70
CA ASP A 472 6.45 14.00 -22.37
C ASP A 472 5.49 12.90 -21.91
N MET A 473 4.59 13.26 -21.00
CA MET A 473 3.74 12.30 -20.30
C MET A 473 2.30 12.78 -20.23
N THR A 474 1.38 11.95 -20.74
CA THR A 474 -0.05 12.15 -20.59
C THR A 474 -0.60 11.05 -19.71
N ILE A 475 -1.02 11.40 -18.50
CA ILE A 475 -1.70 10.49 -17.58
C ILE A 475 -3.20 10.76 -17.68
N SER A 476 -4.02 9.72 -17.82
CA SER A 476 -5.48 9.79 -17.78
C SER A 476 -5.97 8.88 -16.65
N LEU A 477 -6.45 9.50 -15.57
CA LEU A 477 -6.94 8.83 -14.37
C LEU A 477 -8.47 8.75 -14.40
N SER A 478 -9.01 7.57 -14.13
CA SER A 478 -10.45 7.34 -14.02
C SER A 478 -10.83 6.36 -12.91
N ASP A 479 -12.12 6.33 -12.59
CA ASP A 479 -12.71 5.49 -11.54
C ASP A 479 -13.80 4.53 -12.06
N LYS A 480 -13.68 4.10 -13.31
CA LYS A 480 -14.74 3.37 -14.01
C LYS A 480 -14.61 1.88 -13.79
N ASP A 481 -15.72 1.16 -13.94
CA ASP A 481 -15.65 -0.28 -14.15
C ASP A 481 -14.74 -0.59 -15.35
N ALA A 482 -13.94 -1.66 -15.24
CA ALA A 482 -12.93 -1.98 -16.24
C ALA A 482 -13.52 -2.23 -17.64
N ILE A 483 -14.74 -2.79 -17.74
CA ILE A 483 -15.42 -3.06 -19.01
C ILE A 483 -16.02 -1.78 -19.57
N ASP A 484 -16.65 -0.98 -18.71
CA ASP A 484 -17.20 0.31 -19.10
C ASP A 484 -16.10 1.27 -19.58
N LEU A 485 -14.94 1.27 -18.92
CA LEU A 485 -13.78 2.06 -19.32
C LEU A 485 -13.37 1.75 -20.77
N ALA A 486 -13.23 0.47 -21.13
CA ALA A 486 -12.89 0.08 -22.50
C ALA A 486 -13.90 0.62 -23.51
N SER A 487 -15.19 0.56 -23.19
CA SER A 487 -16.26 1.12 -24.02
C SER A 487 -16.16 2.65 -24.12
N LEU A 488 -15.94 3.34 -23.01
CA LEU A 488 -15.80 4.79 -22.96
C LEU A 488 -14.59 5.27 -23.77
N ILE A 489 -13.45 4.56 -23.72
CA ILE A 489 -12.27 4.85 -24.54
C ILE A 489 -12.61 4.72 -26.02
N LYS A 490 -13.22 3.60 -26.46
CA LYS A 490 -13.60 3.38 -27.87
C LYS A 490 -14.57 4.43 -28.39
N ASN A 491 -15.39 5.00 -27.50
CA ASN A 491 -16.34 6.06 -27.82
C ASN A 491 -15.75 7.48 -27.67
N GLY A 492 -14.47 7.62 -27.32
CA GLY A 492 -13.81 8.92 -27.14
C GLY A 492 -14.33 9.73 -25.95
N LYS A 493 -14.84 9.06 -24.92
CA LYS A 493 -15.45 9.69 -23.72
C LYS A 493 -14.49 9.83 -22.54
N ILE A 494 -13.26 9.32 -22.66
CA ILE A 494 -12.22 9.49 -21.63
C ILE A 494 -11.28 10.61 -22.04
N LEU A 495 -11.11 11.59 -21.15
CA LEU A 495 -10.27 12.75 -21.42
C LEU A 495 -8.79 12.33 -21.56
N GLY A 496 -8.11 12.88 -22.56
CA GLY A 496 -6.70 12.57 -22.84
C GLY A 496 -6.46 11.24 -23.55
N VAL A 497 -7.51 10.45 -23.85
CA VAL A 497 -7.39 9.16 -24.53
C VAL A 497 -8.17 9.19 -25.85
N PRO A 498 -7.50 9.32 -27.01
CA PRO A 498 -8.16 9.28 -28.32
C PRO A 498 -8.94 7.98 -28.54
N ARG A 499 -10.07 8.03 -29.25
CA ARG A 499 -10.86 6.84 -29.60
C ARG A 499 -10.11 5.79 -30.41
N SER A 500 -9.06 6.20 -31.12
CA SER A 500 -8.20 5.34 -31.93
C SER A 500 -7.04 4.72 -31.13
N THR A 501 -6.97 4.98 -29.82
CA THR A 501 -5.86 4.50 -28.99
C THR A 501 -5.87 2.98 -28.96
N THR A 502 -4.71 2.42 -29.28
CA THR A 502 -4.35 1.03 -29.02
C THR A 502 -3.11 1.01 -28.15
N PHE A 503 -2.96 -0.05 -27.36
CA PHE A 503 -1.97 -0.10 -26.29
C PHE A 503 -0.81 -1.03 -26.63
N ASP A 504 0.40 -0.61 -26.25
CA ASP A 504 1.59 -1.44 -26.21
C ASP A 504 1.51 -2.43 -25.05
N ARG A 505 0.98 -2.02 -23.90
CA ARG A 505 0.79 -2.89 -22.73
C ARG A 505 -0.55 -2.59 -22.06
N ILE A 506 -1.25 -3.64 -21.67
CA ILE A 506 -2.45 -3.56 -20.83
C ILE A 506 -2.21 -4.44 -19.61
N GLU A 507 -2.17 -3.85 -18.42
CA GLU A 507 -2.06 -4.56 -17.14
C GLU A 507 -3.45 -4.56 -16.49
N MET A 508 -3.98 -5.76 -16.26
CA MET A 508 -5.35 -5.98 -15.78
C MET A 508 -5.39 -6.41 -14.31
N ALA A 509 -4.28 -6.30 -13.58
CA ALA A 509 -4.22 -6.73 -12.19
C ALA A 509 -4.78 -8.14 -11.98
N ASN A 510 -5.49 -8.34 -10.88
CA ASN A 510 -6.23 -9.54 -10.55
C ASN A 510 -7.69 -9.54 -11.06
N ILE A 511 -8.13 -8.56 -11.87
CA ILE A 511 -9.54 -8.47 -12.28
C ILE A 511 -9.96 -9.59 -13.25
N VAL A 512 -8.99 -10.33 -13.79
CA VAL A 512 -9.20 -11.54 -14.61
C VAL A 512 -9.74 -12.72 -13.79
N ASP A 513 -9.60 -12.70 -12.47
CA ASP A 513 -10.27 -13.65 -11.57
C ASP A 513 -11.80 -13.47 -11.63
N VAL A 514 -12.54 -14.57 -11.45
CA VAL A 514 -13.98 -14.62 -11.69
C VAL A 514 -14.81 -13.94 -10.60
N GLU A 515 -14.22 -13.76 -9.42
CA GLU A 515 -14.76 -13.02 -8.28
C GLU A 515 -14.83 -11.52 -8.57
N TYR A 516 -14.10 -11.06 -9.58
CA TYR A 516 -14.13 -9.69 -10.08
C TYR A 516 -14.84 -9.63 -11.44
N VAL A 517 -14.11 -9.37 -12.52
CA VAL A 517 -14.67 -9.22 -13.87
C VAL A 517 -14.65 -10.54 -14.64
N GLY A 518 -13.60 -11.33 -14.45
CA GLY A 518 -13.39 -12.61 -15.12
C GLY A 518 -12.74 -12.48 -16.51
N VAL A 519 -11.86 -13.43 -16.81
CA VAL A 519 -11.05 -13.48 -18.03
C VAL A 519 -11.85 -13.31 -19.33
N GLN A 520 -13.05 -13.90 -19.42
CA GLN A 520 -13.86 -13.79 -20.64
C GLN A 520 -14.23 -12.33 -20.96
N LYS A 521 -14.82 -11.63 -19.99
CA LYS A 521 -15.26 -10.24 -20.20
C LYS A 521 -14.07 -9.31 -20.44
N VAL A 522 -12.97 -9.53 -19.70
CA VAL A 522 -11.72 -8.78 -19.88
C VAL A 522 -11.20 -8.89 -21.31
N LEU A 523 -11.04 -10.11 -21.83
CA LEU A 523 -10.49 -10.31 -23.18
C LEU A 523 -11.43 -9.74 -24.25
N GLU A 524 -12.74 -9.92 -24.11
CA GLU A 524 -13.73 -9.38 -25.05
C GLU A 524 -13.71 -7.83 -25.10
N ALA A 525 -13.49 -7.17 -23.97
CA ALA A 525 -13.44 -5.71 -23.90
C ALA A 525 -12.09 -5.14 -24.37
N TRP A 526 -10.98 -5.70 -23.87
CA TRP A 526 -9.64 -5.11 -23.99
C TRP A 526 -8.74 -5.79 -25.02
N GLY A 527 -8.96 -7.06 -25.36
CA GLY A 527 -8.08 -7.81 -26.24
C GLY A 527 -7.91 -7.18 -27.62
N SER A 528 -8.99 -6.60 -28.17
CA SER A 528 -8.94 -5.89 -29.46
C SER A 528 -8.23 -4.54 -29.41
N MET A 529 -7.94 -4.02 -28.22
CA MET A 529 -7.30 -2.71 -28.00
C MET A 529 -5.78 -2.83 -27.94
N LEU A 530 -5.21 -4.03 -28.03
CA LEU A 530 -3.78 -4.21 -28.24
C LEU A 530 -3.38 -3.73 -29.64
N LYS A 531 -2.24 -3.02 -29.70
CA LYS A 531 -1.56 -2.69 -30.96
C LYS A 531 -1.40 -3.95 -31.82
N SER A 532 -1.52 -3.80 -33.13
CA SER A 532 -1.29 -4.92 -34.05
C SER A 532 0.18 -5.35 -34.01
N LYS A 533 0.45 -6.61 -34.40
CA LYS A 533 1.84 -7.11 -34.49
C LYS A 533 2.72 -6.31 -35.46
N LYS A 534 2.12 -5.57 -36.39
CA LYS A 534 2.84 -4.68 -37.32
C LYS A 534 3.29 -3.39 -36.63
N GLU A 535 2.48 -2.88 -35.70
CA GLU A 535 2.79 -1.66 -34.94
C GLU A 535 3.73 -1.95 -33.78
N ASN A 536 3.44 -3.00 -33.01
CA ASN A 536 4.34 -3.49 -31.97
C ASN A 536 4.16 -5.00 -31.78
N LYS A 537 5.19 -5.79 -32.14
CA LYS A 537 5.19 -7.25 -32.00
C LYS A 537 5.18 -7.72 -30.53
N HIS A 538 5.55 -6.85 -29.60
CA HIS A 538 5.58 -7.14 -28.16
C HIS A 538 4.29 -6.76 -27.44
N ALA A 539 3.31 -6.17 -28.15
CA ALA A 539 2.05 -5.75 -27.55
C ALA A 539 1.36 -6.89 -26.79
N VAL A 540 1.02 -6.66 -25.53
CA VAL A 540 0.52 -7.72 -24.63
C VAL A 540 -0.45 -7.21 -23.57
N LEU A 541 -1.44 -8.03 -23.27
CA LEU A 541 -2.31 -7.92 -22.09
C LEU A 541 -1.82 -8.89 -21.02
N VAL A 542 -1.55 -8.39 -19.83
CA VAL A 542 -1.06 -9.15 -18.68
C VAL A 542 -2.18 -9.24 -17.63
N GLY A 543 -2.46 -10.44 -17.13
CA GLY A 543 -3.40 -10.66 -16.03
C GLY A 543 -2.84 -11.60 -14.97
N LEU A 544 -3.23 -11.39 -13.72
CA LEU A 544 -2.88 -12.21 -12.57
C LEU A 544 -4.10 -13.00 -12.09
N PHE A 545 -3.98 -14.31 -12.01
CA PHE A 545 -4.94 -15.16 -11.31
C PHE A 545 -4.40 -15.46 -9.92
N MET A 546 -4.98 -14.86 -8.89
CA MET A 546 -4.56 -15.07 -7.51
C MET A 546 -5.60 -15.83 -6.69
N ASN A 547 -6.88 -15.74 -7.04
CA ASN A 547 -7.98 -16.36 -6.30
C ASN A 547 -8.44 -17.70 -6.89
N TRP A 548 -7.99 -18.05 -8.10
CA TRP A 548 -8.31 -19.33 -8.75
C TRP A 548 -8.16 -20.59 -7.87
N PRO A 549 -7.21 -20.70 -6.91
CA PRO A 549 -7.09 -21.91 -6.09
C PRO A 549 -8.23 -22.08 -5.08
N LEU A 550 -8.93 -21.00 -4.75
CA LEU A 550 -10.07 -21.03 -3.84
C LEU A 550 -11.27 -21.73 -4.49
N LEU A 551 -11.41 -21.60 -5.81
CA LEU A 551 -12.56 -22.07 -6.58
C LEU A 551 -12.32 -23.39 -7.33
N TRP A 552 -11.13 -23.99 -7.17
CA TRP A 552 -10.76 -25.18 -7.91
C TRP A 552 -10.08 -26.19 -7.00
N ASP A 553 -10.78 -27.28 -6.68
CA ASP A 553 -10.35 -28.25 -5.66
C ASP A 553 -9.02 -28.94 -6.00
N ARG A 554 -8.63 -28.95 -7.28
CA ARG A 554 -7.35 -29.51 -7.76
C ARG A 554 -6.20 -28.50 -7.82
N ALA A 555 -6.40 -27.26 -7.37
CA ALA A 555 -5.38 -26.23 -7.42
C ALA A 555 -4.39 -26.33 -6.26
N ASP A 556 -4.86 -26.70 -5.08
CA ASP A 556 -4.08 -26.75 -3.84
C ASP A 556 -3.58 -28.17 -3.55
N SER A 557 -2.33 -28.31 -3.11
CA SER A 557 -1.71 -29.62 -2.87
C SER A 557 -2.41 -30.42 -1.76
N MET A 558 -2.96 -29.75 -0.74
CA MET A 558 -3.73 -30.40 0.32
C MET A 558 -5.14 -30.76 -0.17
N LYS A 559 -5.85 -29.87 -0.86
CA LYS A 559 -7.20 -30.16 -1.38
C LYS A 559 -7.20 -31.25 -2.45
N ALA A 560 -6.21 -31.24 -3.36
CA ALA A 560 -6.06 -32.25 -4.40
C ALA A 560 -5.95 -33.69 -3.84
N THR A 561 -5.44 -33.81 -2.61
CA THR A 561 -5.27 -35.07 -1.88
C THR A 561 -6.58 -35.61 -1.30
N TYR A 562 -7.51 -34.74 -0.89
CA TYR A 562 -8.79 -35.15 -0.31
C TYR A 562 -9.77 -35.71 -1.35
N GLU A 563 -9.73 -35.24 -2.60
CA GLU A 563 -10.81 -35.53 -3.55
C GLU A 563 -10.42 -36.27 -4.83
N SER A 564 -9.15 -36.34 -5.26
CA SER A 564 -8.88 -36.94 -6.60
C SER A 564 -7.52 -37.58 -6.90
N LEU A 565 -6.52 -37.56 -6.00
CA LEU A 565 -5.20 -38.14 -6.31
C LEU A 565 -4.63 -39.11 -5.26
N GLY A 566 -5.41 -39.45 -4.22
CA GLY A 566 -4.94 -40.28 -3.10
C GLY A 566 -3.88 -39.58 -2.25
N LYS A 567 -3.53 -40.18 -1.09
CA LYS A 567 -2.46 -39.70 -0.19
C LYS A 567 -1.12 -39.43 -0.90
N THR A 568 -0.92 -40.05 -2.05
CA THR A 568 0.30 -40.02 -2.87
C THR A 568 0.72 -38.64 -3.36
N GLU A 569 -0.20 -37.71 -3.66
CA GLU A 569 0.19 -36.41 -4.22
C GLU A 569 0.77 -35.46 -3.16
N PHE A 570 0.09 -35.27 -2.03
CA PHE A 570 0.64 -34.52 -0.90
C PHE A 570 1.96 -35.12 -0.39
N GLU A 571 2.04 -36.45 -0.25
CA GLU A 571 3.28 -37.15 0.11
C GLU A 571 4.41 -36.85 -0.89
N ARG A 572 4.10 -36.82 -2.21
CA ARG A 572 5.05 -36.46 -3.27
C ARG A 572 5.53 -35.02 -3.15
N VAL A 573 4.61 -34.07 -2.94
CA VAL A 573 4.96 -32.64 -2.81
C VAL A 573 5.80 -32.40 -1.55
N ILE A 574 5.43 -32.99 -0.41
CA ILE A 574 6.21 -32.92 0.83
C ILE A 574 7.59 -33.55 0.65
N LYS A 575 7.68 -34.72 0.00
CA LYS A 575 8.97 -35.36 -0.30
C LYS A 575 9.85 -34.48 -1.18
N ASN A 576 9.29 -33.88 -2.23
CA ASN A 576 10.01 -32.94 -3.09
C ASN A 576 10.47 -31.71 -2.33
N PHE A 577 9.61 -31.16 -1.46
CA PHE A 577 9.96 -30.02 -0.60
C PHE A 577 11.11 -30.39 0.34
N HIS A 578 11.07 -31.58 0.97
CA HIS A 578 12.16 -32.06 1.84
C HIS A 578 13.47 -32.21 1.08
N LEU A 579 13.45 -32.76 -0.15
CA LEU A 579 14.64 -32.87 -0.98
C LEU A 579 15.23 -31.49 -1.35
N MET A 580 14.37 -30.49 -1.60
CA MET A 580 14.81 -29.14 -1.92
C MET A 580 15.27 -28.37 -0.68
N TYR A 581 14.61 -28.55 0.47
CA TYR A 581 14.81 -27.77 1.69
C TYR A 581 14.91 -28.68 2.94
N PRO A 582 15.96 -29.50 3.04
CA PRO A 582 16.11 -30.46 4.13
C PRO A 582 16.26 -29.79 5.50
N ASP A 583 16.68 -28.53 5.54
CA ASP A 583 16.82 -27.73 6.76
C ASP A 583 15.48 -27.22 7.33
N LEU A 584 14.39 -27.25 6.53
CA LEU A 584 13.07 -26.77 6.95
C LEU A 584 12.15 -27.90 7.45
N ILE A 585 12.46 -29.15 7.12
CA ILE A 585 11.72 -30.33 7.57
C ILE A 585 12.64 -31.14 8.50
N PRO A 586 12.35 -31.21 9.81
CA PRO A 586 13.07 -32.09 10.74
C PRO A 586 13.01 -33.56 10.27
N GLN A 587 13.94 -34.38 10.74
CA GLN A 587 13.91 -35.83 10.48
C GLN A 587 12.53 -36.42 10.85
N PRO A 588 12.00 -37.36 10.06
CA PRO A 588 10.62 -37.87 10.18
C PRO A 588 10.29 -38.59 11.50
N ASP A 589 11.26 -38.80 12.39
CA ASP A 589 11.10 -39.39 13.72
C ASP A 589 10.68 -38.38 14.81
N VAL A 590 10.64 -37.07 14.50
CA VAL A 590 10.19 -36.05 15.44
C VAL A 590 8.66 -36.05 15.53
N PHE A 591 8.11 -36.81 16.50
CA PHE A 591 6.68 -36.92 16.85
C PHE A 591 5.89 -35.60 17.00
N GLY A 592 6.55 -34.44 16.95
CA GLY A 592 5.94 -33.10 16.99
C GLY A 592 5.80 -32.38 15.64
N PHE A 593 6.49 -32.79 14.56
CA PHE A 593 6.45 -32.04 13.30
C PHE A 593 5.08 -32.11 12.62
N LEU A 594 4.50 -33.30 12.50
CA LEU A 594 3.18 -33.49 11.88
C LEU A 594 2.01 -33.01 12.73
N SER A 595 2.28 -32.49 13.94
CA SER A 595 1.24 -31.86 14.74
C SER A 595 0.69 -30.63 14.01
N PRO A 596 -0.64 -30.47 13.90
CA PRO A 596 -1.23 -29.25 13.36
C PRO A 596 -0.85 -28.01 14.19
N ASN A 597 -0.35 -28.18 15.41
CA ASN A 597 0.06 -27.07 16.28
C ASN A 597 1.55 -26.70 16.10
N SER A 598 2.29 -27.41 15.25
CA SER A 598 3.72 -27.20 14.99
C SER A 598 3.98 -25.90 14.24
N ALA A 599 4.74 -24.98 14.84
CA ALA A 599 5.21 -23.76 14.17
C ALA A 599 6.06 -24.07 12.93
N SER A 600 6.89 -25.13 12.99
CA SER A 600 7.72 -25.55 11.85
C SER A 600 6.88 -26.08 10.69
N MET A 601 5.83 -26.85 10.98
CA MET A 601 4.89 -27.33 9.95
C MET A 601 4.18 -26.17 9.26
N MET A 602 3.76 -25.15 10.02
CA MET A 602 3.11 -23.97 9.45
C MET A 602 4.02 -23.19 8.48
N LYS A 603 5.33 -23.14 8.76
CA LYS A 603 6.30 -22.56 7.83
C LYS A 603 6.37 -23.36 6.53
N VAL A 604 6.47 -24.68 6.63
CA VAL A 604 6.53 -25.58 5.47
C VAL A 604 5.27 -25.46 4.62
N LEU A 605 4.08 -25.54 5.24
CA LEU A 605 2.80 -25.42 4.53
C LEU A 605 2.66 -24.08 3.80
N SER A 606 3.17 -22.98 4.36
CA SER A 606 3.11 -21.67 3.71
C SER A 606 3.98 -21.52 2.45
N SER A 607 4.88 -22.48 2.19
CA SER A 607 5.79 -22.45 1.03
C SER A 607 5.72 -23.73 0.19
N LEU A 608 4.83 -24.66 0.54
CA LEU A 608 4.74 -25.98 -0.07
C LEU A 608 4.43 -25.90 -1.58
N GLU A 609 3.61 -24.92 -1.97
CA GLU A 609 3.15 -24.70 -3.33
C GLU A 609 4.28 -24.31 -4.31
N LEU A 610 5.47 -23.93 -3.81
CA LEU A 610 6.68 -23.83 -4.64
C LEU A 610 7.05 -25.15 -5.31
N CYS A 611 6.72 -26.28 -4.69
CA CYS A 611 7.05 -27.62 -5.18
C CYS A 611 5.86 -28.34 -5.82
N HIS A 612 4.70 -27.68 -5.92
CA HIS A 612 3.49 -28.24 -6.51
C HIS A 612 3.32 -27.80 -7.97
N GLU A 613 3.32 -28.77 -8.88
CA GLU A 613 3.07 -28.55 -10.31
C GLU A 613 1.57 -28.74 -10.56
N ASN A 614 0.84 -27.64 -10.70
CA ASN A 614 -0.62 -27.65 -10.89
C ASN A 614 -1.05 -26.99 -12.21
N SER A 615 -0.15 -26.86 -13.20
CA SER A 615 -0.46 -26.15 -14.45
C SER A 615 -1.56 -26.86 -15.24
N LYS A 616 -1.63 -28.20 -15.20
CA LYS A 616 -2.76 -28.96 -15.78
C LYS A 616 -4.11 -28.58 -15.16
N ALA A 617 -4.16 -28.41 -13.84
CA ALA A 617 -5.38 -27.97 -13.16
C ALA A 617 -5.72 -26.53 -13.55
N PHE A 618 -4.72 -25.65 -13.65
CA PHE A 618 -4.90 -24.27 -14.08
C PHE A 618 -5.39 -24.15 -15.53
N TYR A 619 -4.86 -24.93 -16.47
CA TYR A 619 -5.37 -24.96 -17.85
C TYR A 619 -6.81 -25.48 -17.93
N ALA A 620 -7.16 -26.48 -17.11
CA ALA A 620 -8.53 -26.94 -17.01
C ALA A 620 -9.46 -25.85 -16.47
N TYR A 621 -9.02 -25.09 -15.47
CA TYR A 621 -9.72 -23.93 -14.95
C TYR A 621 -9.94 -22.86 -16.03
N LEU A 622 -8.90 -22.45 -16.78
CA LEU A 622 -9.06 -21.46 -17.87
C LEU A 622 -10.06 -21.93 -18.94
N LYS A 623 -9.99 -23.22 -19.30
CA LYS A 623 -10.94 -23.81 -20.25
C LYS A 623 -12.38 -23.80 -19.72
N ASP A 624 -12.58 -24.14 -18.45
CA ASP A 624 -13.88 -24.07 -17.76
C ASP A 624 -14.43 -22.63 -17.76
N LYS A 625 -13.57 -21.64 -17.50
CA LYS A 625 -13.93 -20.21 -17.53
C LYS A 625 -14.04 -19.63 -18.95
N GLY A 626 -13.99 -20.48 -19.97
CA GLY A 626 -14.31 -20.09 -21.35
C GLY A 626 -13.24 -19.28 -22.07
N THR A 627 -11.98 -19.30 -21.60
CA THR A 627 -10.88 -18.52 -22.17
C THR A 627 -10.71 -18.75 -23.68
N ASP A 628 -10.77 -19.99 -24.16
CA ASP A 628 -10.61 -20.32 -25.59
C ASP A 628 -11.63 -19.59 -26.49
N LYS A 629 -12.89 -19.48 -26.03
CA LYS A 629 -13.95 -18.79 -26.77
C LYS A 629 -13.72 -17.28 -26.77
N ALA A 630 -13.31 -16.74 -25.62
CA ALA A 630 -13.02 -15.32 -25.45
C ALA A 630 -11.84 -14.89 -26.32
N GLU A 631 -10.76 -15.68 -26.35
CA GLU A 631 -9.58 -15.46 -27.19
C GLU A 631 -9.95 -15.36 -28.67
N LYS A 632 -10.70 -16.35 -29.16
CA LYS A 632 -11.17 -16.36 -30.56
C LYS A 632 -12.03 -15.14 -30.89
N LYS A 633 -12.93 -14.75 -29.99
CA LYS A 633 -13.82 -13.59 -30.17
C LYS A 633 -13.06 -12.27 -30.17
N ALA A 634 -12.07 -12.13 -29.30
CA ALA A 634 -11.25 -10.93 -29.16
C ALA A 634 -10.10 -10.83 -30.18
N GLY A 635 -9.82 -11.91 -30.92
CA GLY A 635 -8.70 -11.96 -31.88
C GLY A 635 -7.34 -11.92 -31.17
N VAL A 636 -7.24 -12.58 -30.03
CA VAL A 636 -6.03 -12.72 -29.22
C VAL A 636 -5.77 -14.19 -28.95
N ARG A 637 -4.57 -14.51 -28.44
CA ARG A 637 -4.18 -15.84 -28.00
C ARG A 637 -3.30 -15.75 -26.77
N MET A 638 -3.45 -16.68 -25.84
CA MET A 638 -2.52 -16.82 -24.72
C MET A 638 -1.12 -17.16 -25.24
N ARG A 639 -0.10 -16.47 -24.72
CA ARG A 639 1.29 -16.80 -24.97
C ARG A 639 1.64 -18.13 -24.31
N LYS A 640 2.39 -18.97 -25.02
CA LYS A 640 2.95 -20.21 -24.47
C LYS A 640 4.07 -19.92 -23.46
N VAL A 641 4.75 -18.80 -23.64
CA VAL A 641 5.90 -18.36 -22.85
C VAL A 641 5.76 -16.86 -22.63
N ASN A 642 5.76 -16.46 -21.37
CA ASN A 642 5.65 -15.05 -20.98
C ASN A 642 6.96 -14.30 -21.24
N GLN A 643 6.86 -13.03 -21.63
CA GLN A 643 8.00 -12.14 -21.96
C GLN A 643 8.06 -10.87 -21.10
N VAL A 644 7.01 -10.56 -20.34
CA VAL A 644 6.94 -9.43 -19.41
C VAL A 644 7.10 -9.92 -17.97
N VAL A 645 6.35 -10.93 -17.56
CA VAL A 645 6.34 -11.41 -16.16
C VAL A 645 6.40 -12.93 -16.09
N ALA A 646 7.18 -13.46 -15.15
CA ALA A 646 7.29 -14.91 -14.98
C ALA A 646 5.91 -15.51 -14.65
N PRO A 647 5.55 -16.67 -15.25
CA PRO A 647 4.21 -17.25 -15.10
C PRO A 647 3.83 -17.62 -13.66
N ARG A 648 4.84 -17.86 -12.82
CA ARG A 648 4.70 -18.14 -11.39
C ARG A 648 5.63 -17.24 -10.61
N ILE A 649 5.22 -16.85 -9.42
CA ILE A 649 6.08 -16.17 -8.46
C ILE A 649 7.28 -17.09 -8.13
N GLY A 650 8.50 -16.55 -8.23
CA GLY A 650 9.75 -17.28 -8.05
C GLY A 650 10.23 -18.11 -9.25
N SER A 651 9.44 -18.21 -10.33
CA SER A 651 9.89 -18.82 -11.59
C SER A 651 10.68 -17.84 -12.46
N THR A 652 11.29 -18.33 -13.52
CA THR A 652 12.11 -17.53 -14.43
C THR A 652 11.29 -17.07 -15.63
N LEU A 653 11.45 -15.80 -16.01
CA LEU A 653 10.87 -15.27 -17.24
C LEU A 653 11.36 -16.07 -18.46
N GLY A 654 10.50 -16.27 -19.46
CA GLY A 654 10.85 -17.08 -20.63
C GLY A 654 10.67 -18.59 -20.46
N PHE A 655 10.18 -19.05 -19.30
CA PHE A 655 9.80 -20.45 -19.09
C PHE A 655 8.27 -20.64 -19.19
N PRO A 656 7.80 -21.85 -19.58
CA PRO A 656 6.37 -22.16 -19.63
C PRO A 656 5.77 -22.39 -18.22
N LEU A 657 4.42 -22.32 -18.12
CA LEU A 657 3.67 -22.41 -16.85
C LEU A 657 3.92 -23.68 -16.03
N ASN A 658 4.28 -24.79 -16.68
CA ASN A 658 4.50 -26.08 -16.02
C ASN A 658 5.88 -26.20 -15.37
N VAL A 659 6.73 -25.18 -15.48
CA VAL A 659 8.06 -25.17 -14.85
C VAL A 659 7.92 -24.67 -13.42
N LEU A 660 8.40 -25.48 -12.48
CA LEU A 660 8.47 -25.09 -11.08
C LEU A 660 9.55 -24.03 -10.86
N PRO A 661 9.38 -23.14 -9.87
CA PRO A 661 10.46 -22.28 -9.38
C PRO A 661 11.74 -23.07 -9.11
N ARG A 662 12.89 -22.48 -9.42
CA ARG A 662 14.19 -23.07 -9.06
C ARG A 662 14.31 -23.18 -7.54
N LYS A 663 15.20 -24.06 -7.08
CA LYS A 663 15.57 -24.11 -5.66
C LYS A 663 16.10 -22.75 -5.21
N LEU A 664 15.48 -22.20 -4.17
CA LEU A 664 15.90 -20.96 -3.53
C LEU A 664 17.03 -21.26 -2.53
N THR A 665 18.02 -20.37 -2.45
CA THR A 665 19.19 -20.57 -1.58
C THR A 665 19.53 -19.30 -0.80
N GLY A 666 20.11 -19.45 0.38
CA GLY A 666 20.59 -18.31 1.19
C GLY A 666 19.51 -17.26 1.43
N GLU A 667 19.84 -16.00 1.14
CA GLU A 667 19.00 -14.81 1.32
C GLU A 667 17.69 -14.88 0.50
N GLU A 668 17.74 -15.38 -0.74
CA GLU A 668 16.58 -15.47 -1.62
C GLU A 668 15.47 -16.33 -1.01
N LYS A 669 15.87 -17.41 -0.33
CA LYS A 669 14.92 -18.30 0.37
C LYS A 669 14.18 -17.54 1.46
N TYR A 670 14.89 -16.76 2.27
CA TYR A 670 14.30 -15.96 3.34
C TYR A 670 13.37 -14.88 2.76
N ILE A 671 13.82 -14.12 1.77
CA ILE A 671 13.02 -13.07 1.13
C ILE A 671 11.70 -13.63 0.59
N MET A 672 11.76 -14.67 -0.24
CA MET A 672 10.58 -15.21 -0.92
C MET A 672 9.60 -15.86 0.07
N MET A 673 10.10 -16.69 1.01
CA MET A 673 9.25 -17.48 1.90
C MET A 673 8.74 -16.67 3.11
N ALA A 674 9.49 -15.67 3.58
CA ALA A 674 9.17 -14.95 4.80
C ALA A 674 8.57 -13.55 4.56
N LEU A 675 9.12 -12.78 3.61
CA LEU A 675 8.84 -11.34 3.51
C LEU A 675 7.78 -10.95 2.47
N GLN A 676 7.67 -11.69 1.37
CA GLN A 676 6.84 -11.24 0.24
C GLN A 676 5.34 -11.57 0.33
N GLY A 677 4.92 -12.41 1.28
CA GLY A 677 3.50 -12.64 1.55
C GLY A 677 2.72 -13.43 0.49
N PHE A 678 3.39 -14.02 -0.50
CA PHE A 678 2.75 -14.80 -1.56
C PHE A 678 2.38 -16.22 -1.12
N THR A 679 1.35 -16.77 -1.77
CA THR A 679 0.92 -18.16 -1.61
C THR A 679 1.66 -19.12 -2.54
N PHE A 680 2.34 -18.59 -3.57
CA PHE A 680 2.98 -19.31 -4.68
C PHE A 680 2.00 -20.03 -5.63
N GLN A 681 0.70 -19.82 -5.43
CA GLN A 681 -0.37 -20.30 -6.29
C GLN A 681 -0.78 -19.29 -7.35
N GLU A 682 -0.33 -18.04 -7.24
CA GLU A 682 -0.60 -16.97 -8.19
C GLU A 682 -0.05 -17.31 -9.58
N ARG A 683 -0.83 -17.02 -10.63
CA ARG A 683 -0.45 -17.30 -12.04
C ARG A 683 -0.56 -16.04 -12.89
N TYR A 684 0.55 -15.68 -13.53
CA TYR A 684 0.55 -14.63 -14.55
C TYR A 684 0.32 -15.23 -15.93
N VAL A 685 -0.59 -14.63 -16.68
CA VAL A 685 -0.91 -14.99 -18.06
C VAL A 685 -0.78 -13.77 -18.96
N GLU A 686 -0.21 -14.00 -20.13
CA GLU A 686 -0.02 -12.99 -21.18
C GLU A 686 -0.85 -13.34 -22.42
N TRP A 687 -1.57 -12.37 -22.97
CA TRP A 687 -2.28 -12.50 -24.25
C TRP A 687 -1.75 -11.51 -25.28
N GLU A 688 -1.54 -11.99 -26.49
CA GLU A 688 -1.13 -11.18 -27.64
C GLU A 688 -2.16 -11.29 -28.76
N ARG A 689 -2.12 -10.36 -29.73
CA ARG A 689 -2.92 -10.48 -30.96
C ARG A 689 -2.66 -11.84 -31.64
N ALA A 690 -3.70 -12.50 -32.14
CA ALA A 690 -3.60 -13.83 -32.74
C ALA A 690 -2.63 -13.89 -33.94
#